data_AF-A0ABB5US60-F1
#
_entry.id   AF-A0ABB5US60-F1
#
_cell.length_a   1.000
_cell.length_b   1.000
_cell.length_c   1.000
_cell.angle_alpha   90.00
_cell.angle_beta   90.00
_cell.angle_gamma   90.00
#
_symmetry.space_group_name_H-M   'P 1'
#
loop_
_entity.id
_entity.type
_entity.pdbx_description
1 polymer ?
#
loop_
_entity_poly.entity_id
_entity_poly.type
_entity_poly.pdbx_seq_one_letter_code
_entity_poly.pdbx_strand_id
1 'polypeptide(L)'
;MQQPHPHLLWPRQELRSLAQVDDPTCSDCEELSCPGNLLGVTLLTSGYFGTHPSKPPGKCSHGGHFDQSSSQPPRGGINKDSTSPGFSPHHMLHLQAAKLALLASIQAFSLLRNRLGDRGFSRLLDITPASSLSFVLDTTGSMGEEINAAKIQARHIVEQRRGSPMEPSHYVLVPFHDPGFGPVFITSDPDSFWQQLNEIHALGGGDEPEMCLSALELALLHTPPLSDIFVFTDASPKDAYLTNRVESLTRERRCRVTFLVTEDPSRVRGRARREVLSPLRFEPYEAVALASGGEVIFTKDQYIQDVAAIVGDSIADLVTLPLEPPIVVPERPLVFNVDGLLQRVTVRIHGEVSSFWIRNPAGVSQGQDEGEGPLGHTRHFGQFWIVTMNDPLQTGTWEIQVTANGTPRVRVQAQTSLDFLFHFGIPVEDGPHPGLYPLTQPVTGLQTQLLVEVTGLGSRGNPGDPLPRFSHVVLRGVLQGEELGRVPLEPMGPQERGLLTASLPPTLLATSGPFSLELIGQDGAGQGLHRAAPQPCAVVPVFLELSGPPGFLAPGTKAPLTLRIASFSGPQDLDLRTSVNPSFALSSNISRVHLEPNESAWGHLWLEVPDSATPDSMVMVTVTATTDGEASTAPPTHAFLRLLVLAPAPQDQLPAPVHSTGLVLTTAGPVFHPSVLETLSRAGGGLVGTPWWGTVAGVLLLLGLAFW
;
A
#
# COMPACT_ATOMS: atom_id res chain seq x y z
N MET A 1 -25.86 29.09 2.85
CA MET A 1 -26.73 27.96 2.49
C MET A 1 -26.68 26.91 3.60
N GLN A 2 -27.80 26.21 3.87
CA GLN A 2 -27.87 25.17 4.91
C GLN A 2 -27.97 23.73 4.35
N GLN A 3 -28.02 23.57 3.03
CA GLN A 3 -28.12 22.28 2.35
C GLN A 3 -27.22 22.25 1.09
N PRO A 4 -26.76 21.06 0.65
CA PRO A 4 -25.95 20.92 -0.55
C PRO A 4 -26.67 21.49 -1.78
N HIS A 5 -25.92 22.07 -2.72
CA HIS A 5 -26.52 22.60 -3.93
C HIS A 5 -27.04 21.45 -4.82
N PRO A 6 -28.32 21.44 -5.22
CA PRO A 6 -28.94 20.26 -5.82
C PRO A 6 -28.36 19.88 -7.18
N HIS A 7 -27.69 20.81 -7.87
CA HIS A 7 -27.23 20.63 -9.26
C HIS A 7 -25.71 20.47 -9.41
N LEU A 8 -24.90 20.67 -8.36
CA LEU A 8 -23.43 20.63 -8.49
C LEU A 8 -22.89 19.22 -8.81
N LEU A 9 -23.67 18.18 -8.49
CA LEU A 9 -23.24 16.77 -8.61
C LEU A 9 -23.81 16.06 -9.84
N TRP A 10 -24.62 16.73 -10.67
CA TRP A 10 -25.31 16.08 -11.79
C TRP A 10 -24.60 16.34 -13.13
N PRO A 11 -24.09 15.31 -13.81
CA PRO A 11 -23.48 15.49 -15.11
C PRO A 11 -24.51 16.00 -16.13
N ARG A 12 -24.08 16.95 -16.97
CA ARG A 12 -24.85 17.55 -18.09
C ARG A 12 -25.96 18.53 -17.70
N GLN A 13 -26.10 18.89 -16.42
CA GLN A 13 -27.03 19.94 -16.04
C GLN A 13 -26.29 21.28 -15.99
N GLU A 14 -26.75 22.26 -16.78
CA GLU A 14 -26.19 23.63 -16.71
C GLU A 14 -26.45 24.21 -15.32
N LEU A 15 -25.37 24.65 -14.67
CA LEU A 15 -25.46 25.39 -13.42
C LEU A 15 -26.14 26.73 -13.70
N ARG A 16 -27.29 26.94 -13.07
CA ARG A 16 -28.00 28.21 -13.10
C ARG A 16 -27.46 29.14 -12.02
N SER A 17 -27.72 30.44 -12.17
CA SER A 17 -27.34 31.45 -11.19
C SER A 17 -25.82 31.52 -10.95
N LEU A 18 -25.02 31.50 -12.02
CA LEU A 18 -23.56 31.71 -11.93
C LEU A 18 -23.25 33.20 -12.04
N ALA A 19 -22.32 33.69 -11.21
CA ALA A 19 -21.79 35.04 -11.32
C ALA A 19 -20.90 35.17 -12.57
N GLN A 20 -21.23 36.11 -13.46
CA GLN A 20 -20.43 36.45 -14.65
C GLN A 20 -19.12 37.13 -14.25
N VAL A 21 -18.14 37.19 -15.15
CA VAL A 21 -16.81 37.79 -14.87
C VAL A 21 -16.92 39.21 -14.29
N ASP A 22 -17.89 39.99 -14.76
CA ASP A 22 -18.09 41.39 -14.35
C ASP A 22 -18.99 41.55 -13.12
N ASP A 23 -19.63 40.47 -12.65
CA ASP A 23 -20.49 40.51 -11.47
C ASP A 23 -19.62 40.60 -10.20
N PRO A 24 -19.67 41.69 -9.43
CA PRO A 24 -18.90 41.81 -8.20
C PRO A 24 -19.45 40.81 -7.17
N THR A 25 -18.55 40.03 -6.58
CA THR A 25 -18.87 38.96 -5.62
C THR A 25 -18.20 39.19 -4.27
N CYS A 26 -17.16 40.02 -4.22
CA CYS A 26 -16.48 40.42 -2.98
C CYS A 26 -16.27 41.93 -2.87
N SER A 27 -16.38 42.44 -1.66
CA SER A 27 -15.78 43.70 -1.24
C SER A 27 -14.39 43.47 -0.66
N ASP A 28 -13.55 44.50 -0.71
CA ASP A 28 -12.20 44.45 -0.15
C ASP A 28 -12.25 44.37 1.38
N CYS A 29 -11.39 43.54 1.97
CA CYS A 29 -11.21 43.38 3.42
C CYS A 29 -9.74 43.11 3.73
N GLU A 30 -9.13 43.97 4.54
CA GLU A 30 -7.70 43.91 4.87
C GLU A 30 -7.39 43.07 6.12
N GLU A 31 -8.43 42.71 6.88
CA GLU A 31 -8.29 41.93 8.12
C GLU A 31 -8.08 40.44 7.81
N LEU A 32 -7.50 39.70 8.77
CA LEU A 32 -7.41 38.24 8.68
C LEU A 32 -8.78 37.57 8.75
N SER A 33 -9.73 38.19 9.45
CA SER A 33 -11.11 37.72 9.53
C SER A 33 -12.00 38.67 8.74
N CYS A 34 -12.71 38.16 7.74
CA CYS A 34 -13.51 38.98 6.84
C CYS A 34 -15.00 38.61 6.89
N PRO A 35 -15.68 38.77 8.03
CA PRO A 35 -17.11 38.52 8.10
C PRO A 35 -17.86 39.55 7.23
N GLY A 36 -18.51 39.08 6.16
CA GLY A 36 -19.39 39.91 5.33
C GLY A 36 -18.73 40.61 4.15
N ASN A 37 -17.50 40.26 3.78
CA ASN A 37 -16.89 40.72 2.53
C ASN A 37 -17.48 40.04 1.28
N LEU A 38 -18.23 38.94 1.46
CA LEU A 38 -19.03 38.32 0.41
C LEU A 38 -20.25 39.19 0.14
N LEU A 39 -20.30 39.79 -1.05
CA LEU A 39 -21.48 40.55 -1.47
C LEU A 39 -22.64 39.55 -1.57
N GLY A 40 -23.81 39.90 -1.04
CA GLY A 40 -24.98 39.01 -0.89
C GLY A 40 -25.65 38.61 -2.21
N VAL A 41 -24.87 38.18 -3.20
CA VAL A 41 -25.34 37.63 -4.46
C VAL A 41 -25.91 36.24 -4.22
N THR A 42 -27.13 36.01 -4.70
CA THR A 42 -27.75 34.68 -4.81
C THR A 42 -27.10 33.82 -5.90
N LEU A 43 -25.97 34.28 -6.45
CA LEU A 43 -25.22 33.64 -7.52
C LEU A 43 -24.10 32.79 -6.94
N LEU A 44 -23.86 31.63 -7.55
CA LEU A 44 -22.68 30.80 -7.35
C LEU A 44 -21.46 31.52 -7.92
N THR A 45 -20.40 31.60 -7.11
CA THR A 45 -19.10 32.15 -7.49
C THR A 45 -17.99 31.20 -7.04
N SER A 46 -16.86 31.23 -7.73
CA SER A 46 -15.62 30.58 -7.32
C SER A 46 -14.68 31.58 -6.62
N GLY A 47 -13.74 31.04 -5.84
CA GLY A 47 -12.59 31.81 -5.33
C GLY A 47 -11.41 31.58 -6.25
N TYR A 48 -10.75 32.64 -6.68
CA TYR A 48 -9.53 32.56 -7.49
C TYR A 48 -8.35 32.18 -6.61
N PHE A 49 -7.48 31.27 -7.04
CA PHE A 49 -6.29 30.86 -6.28
C PHE A 49 -5.02 31.03 -7.11
N GLY A 50 -3.98 31.62 -6.52
CA GLY A 50 -2.69 31.77 -7.18
C GLY A 50 -2.66 32.93 -8.20
N THR A 51 -2.01 32.71 -9.34
CA THR A 51 -1.82 33.75 -10.39
C THR A 51 -2.54 33.45 -11.69
N HIS A 52 -2.96 32.19 -11.92
CA HIS A 52 -3.54 31.73 -13.17
C HIS A 52 -4.76 30.84 -12.90
N PRO A 53 -5.95 31.19 -13.41
CA PRO A 53 -6.27 32.44 -14.12
C PRO A 53 -6.11 33.67 -13.22
N SER A 54 -5.82 34.83 -13.82
CA SER A 54 -5.74 36.08 -13.06
C SER A 54 -7.10 36.43 -12.46
N LYS A 55 -7.09 37.02 -11.26
CA LYS A 55 -8.32 37.37 -10.54
C LYS A 55 -8.96 38.62 -11.17
N PRO A 56 -10.19 38.55 -11.68
CA PRO A 56 -10.88 39.73 -12.23
C PRO A 56 -11.25 40.73 -11.13
N PRO A 57 -11.40 42.02 -11.47
CA PRO A 57 -11.88 43.04 -10.54
C PRO A 57 -13.24 42.67 -9.91
N GLY A 58 -13.40 42.88 -8.61
CA GLY A 58 -14.63 42.56 -7.88
C GLY A 58 -14.85 41.07 -7.59
N LYS A 59 -13.95 40.18 -8.05
CA LYS A 59 -13.99 38.75 -7.73
C LYS A 59 -13.23 38.40 -6.48
N CYS A 60 -13.77 37.45 -5.74
CA CYS A 60 -13.15 36.93 -4.54
C CYS A 60 -11.92 36.10 -4.86
N SER A 61 -10.86 36.28 -4.09
CA SER A 61 -9.82 35.25 -3.97
C SER A 61 -10.39 34.03 -3.24
N HIS A 62 -9.66 32.93 -3.27
CA HIS A 62 -9.87 31.84 -2.33
C HIS A 62 -9.55 32.35 -0.91
N GLY A 63 -8.40 33.01 -0.75
CA GLY A 63 -7.93 33.59 0.49
C GLY A 63 -7.06 32.63 1.31
N GLY A 64 -6.45 33.19 2.37
CA GLY A 64 -5.46 32.50 3.19
C GLY A 64 -4.03 32.83 2.79
N HIS A 65 -3.07 32.49 3.66
CA HIS A 65 -1.66 32.83 3.50
C HIS A 65 -1.02 32.29 2.21
N PHE A 66 -1.45 31.11 1.74
CA PHE A 66 -0.88 30.44 0.57
C PHE A 66 -1.47 30.88 -0.78
N ASP A 67 -2.53 31.69 -0.77
CA ASP A 67 -3.16 32.15 -2.00
C ASP A 67 -2.51 33.45 -2.49
N GLN A 68 -1.74 33.39 -3.56
CA GLN A 68 -1.08 34.57 -4.14
C GLN A 68 -2.08 35.63 -4.64
N SER A 69 -3.32 35.25 -4.97
CA SER A 69 -4.38 36.19 -5.37
C SER A 69 -5.00 36.94 -4.18
N SER A 70 -4.71 36.49 -2.95
CA SER A 70 -5.30 37.04 -1.72
C SER A 70 -4.85 38.47 -1.43
N SER A 71 -3.68 38.88 -1.95
CA SER A 71 -3.14 40.24 -1.83
C SER A 71 -3.77 41.24 -2.79
N GLN A 72 -4.40 40.76 -3.87
CA GLN A 72 -5.03 41.60 -4.87
C GLN A 72 -6.41 42.08 -4.35
N PRO A 73 -6.83 43.33 -4.60
CA PRO A 73 -8.20 43.74 -4.30
C PRO A 73 -9.23 43.06 -5.24
N PRO A 74 -10.44 42.71 -4.76
CA PRO A 74 -10.86 42.70 -3.36
C PRO A 74 -10.20 41.55 -2.57
N ARG A 75 -9.64 41.90 -1.41
CA ARG A 75 -9.01 41.02 -0.41
C ARG A 75 -10.08 40.43 0.53
N GLY A 76 -9.69 39.41 1.29
CA GLY A 76 -10.57 38.77 2.28
C GLY A 76 -11.25 37.47 1.84
N GLY A 77 -10.99 36.97 0.62
CA GLY A 77 -11.27 35.59 0.20
C GLY A 77 -12.69 35.02 0.40
N ILE A 78 -12.86 33.73 0.11
CA ILE A 78 -14.09 32.96 0.39
C ILE A 78 -13.87 31.69 1.23
N ASN A 79 -12.61 31.32 1.48
CA ASN A 79 -12.15 30.09 2.11
C ASN A 79 -12.73 29.90 3.54
N LYS A 80 -13.15 28.66 3.84
CA LYS A 80 -13.71 28.21 5.14
C LYS A 80 -13.04 26.90 5.61
N ASP A 81 -11.82 26.66 5.19
CA ASP A 81 -11.13 25.36 5.26
C ASP A 81 -10.56 25.06 6.65
N SER A 82 -10.37 26.08 7.48
CA SER A 82 -9.82 25.97 8.83
C SER A 82 -10.58 26.85 9.82
N THR A 83 -10.51 26.51 11.12
CA THR A 83 -10.96 27.36 12.23
C THR A 83 -10.01 28.51 12.55
N SER A 84 -8.84 28.55 11.90
CA SER A 84 -7.83 29.59 12.11
C SER A 84 -8.06 30.80 11.19
N PRO A 85 -8.10 32.03 11.74
CA PRO A 85 -8.21 33.25 10.94
C PRO A 85 -6.99 33.48 10.04
N GLY A 86 -5.82 32.91 10.34
CA GLY A 86 -4.63 33.03 9.49
C GLY A 86 -4.72 32.23 8.19
N PHE A 87 -5.55 31.18 8.15
CA PHE A 87 -5.71 30.31 6.99
C PHE A 87 -7.03 30.56 6.25
N SER A 88 -8.09 30.91 6.98
CA SER A 88 -9.42 31.06 6.41
C SER A 88 -10.03 32.41 6.81
N PRO A 89 -10.26 33.32 5.86
CA PRO A 89 -10.92 34.60 6.16
C PRO A 89 -12.31 34.44 6.76
N HIS A 90 -12.98 33.32 6.48
CA HIS A 90 -14.28 32.95 7.04
C HIS A 90 -14.19 31.78 8.00
N HIS A 91 -13.12 31.67 8.79
CA HIS A 91 -12.88 30.58 9.73
C HIS A 91 -14.06 30.31 10.69
N MET A 92 -14.82 31.34 11.07
CA MET A 92 -16.03 31.21 11.90
C MET A 92 -17.12 30.33 11.27
N LEU A 93 -17.12 30.19 9.94
CA LEU A 93 -18.05 29.34 9.20
C LEU A 93 -17.51 27.92 8.96
N HIS A 94 -16.29 27.61 9.41
CA HIS A 94 -15.62 26.34 9.11
C HIS A 94 -16.47 25.13 9.50
N LEU A 95 -16.95 25.07 10.75
CA LEU A 95 -17.74 23.92 11.23
C LEU A 95 -19.01 23.72 10.40
N GLN A 96 -19.65 24.81 9.98
CA GLN A 96 -20.86 24.75 9.15
C GLN A 96 -20.54 24.36 7.71
N ALA A 97 -19.43 24.85 7.14
CA ALA A 97 -18.94 24.47 5.82
C ALA A 97 -18.52 23.01 5.78
N ALA A 98 -17.78 22.53 6.77
CA ALA A 98 -17.35 21.14 6.91
C ALA A 98 -18.55 20.20 7.02
N LYS A 99 -19.56 20.54 7.83
CA LYS A 99 -20.81 19.76 7.91
C LYS A 99 -21.54 19.70 6.56
N LEU A 100 -21.60 20.83 5.86
CA LEU A 100 -22.24 20.90 4.55
C LEU A 100 -21.47 20.10 3.47
N ALA A 101 -20.14 20.17 3.50
CA ALA A 101 -19.27 19.40 2.64
C ALA A 101 -19.44 17.89 2.89
N LEU A 102 -19.49 17.46 4.15
CA LEU A 102 -19.78 16.07 4.52
C LEU A 102 -21.11 15.58 3.92
N LEU A 103 -22.19 16.37 4.06
CA LEU A 103 -23.49 16.02 3.48
C LEU A 103 -23.43 15.95 1.94
N ALA A 104 -22.71 16.86 1.29
CA ALA A 104 -22.53 16.85 -0.16
C ALA A 104 -21.72 15.63 -0.62
N SER A 105 -20.67 15.25 0.11
CA SER A 105 -19.88 14.04 -0.15
C SER A 105 -20.73 12.78 0.03
N ILE A 106 -21.53 12.68 1.10
CA ILE A 106 -22.47 11.57 1.29
C ILE A 106 -23.46 11.49 0.12
N GLN A 107 -24.00 12.62 -0.34
CA GLN A 107 -24.91 12.67 -1.48
C GLN A 107 -24.21 12.22 -2.77
N ALA A 108 -22.99 12.70 -3.05
CA ALA A 108 -22.21 12.34 -4.23
C ALA A 108 -21.90 10.83 -4.24
N PHE A 109 -21.40 10.31 -3.13
CA PHE A 109 -21.12 8.88 -2.99
C PHE A 109 -22.38 8.03 -3.05
N SER A 110 -23.51 8.49 -2.50
CA SER A 110 -24.79 7.79 -2.64
C SER A 110 -25.26 7.74 -4.10
N LEU A 111 -25.09 8.82 -4.87
CA LEU A 111 -25.42 8.85 -6.30
C LEU A 111 -24.54 7.90 -7.10
N LEU A 112 -23.22 7.90 -6.86
CA LEU A 112 -22.28 6.97 -7.48
C LEU A 112 -22.63 5.53 -7.13
N ARG A 113 -22.88 5.24 -5.85
CA ARG A 113 -23.27 3.91 -5.35
C ARG A 113 -24.58 3.42 -5.98
N ASN A 114 -25.59 4.26 -6.06
CA ASN A 114 -26.87 3.92 -6.69
C ASN A 114 -26.73 3.60 -8.19
N ARG A 115 -25.75 4.22 -8.87
CA ARG A 115 -25.53 4.01 -10.32
C ARG A 115 -24.64 2.80 -10.61
N LEU A 116 -23.60 2.59 -9.81
CA LEU A 116 -22.62 1.52 -10.01
C LEU A 116 -23.04 0.21 -9.31
N GLY A 117 -24.00 0.28 -8.39
CA GLY A 117 -24.26 -0.77 -7.41
C GLY A 117 -23.14 -0.87 -6.37
N ASP A 118 -23.39 -1.60 -5.29
CA ASP A 118 -22.45 -1.74 -4.18
C ASP A 118 -21.08 -2.27 -4.64
N ARG A 119 -21.08 -3.33 -5.47
CA ARG A 119 -19.84 -3.94 -5.99
C ARG A 119 -19.03 -2.98 -6.87
N GLY A 120 -19.70 -2.27 -7.78
CA GLY A 120 -19.03 -1.32 -8.68
C GLY A 120 -18.51 -0.09 -7.93
N PHE A 121 -19.26 0.38 -6.93
CA PHE A 121 -18.86 1.48 -6.07
C PHE A 121 -17.67 1.14 -5.18
N SER A 122 -17.69 -0.02 -4.53
CA SER A 122 -16.54 -0.47 -3.72
C SER A 122 -15.28 -0.65 -4.56
N ARG A 123 -15.40 -1.17 -5.80
CA ARG A 123 -14.29 -1.27 -6.75
C ARG A 123 -13.77 0.10 -7.19
N LEU A 124 -14.65 1.04 -7.52
CA LEU A 124 -14.26 2.40 -7.91
C LEU A 124 -13.48 3.10 -6.79
N LEU A 125 -13.95 2.93 -5.55
CA LEU A 125 -13.32 3.57 -4.41
C LEU A 125 -12.14 2.77 -3.81
N ASP A 126 -11.82 1.61 -4.38
CA ASP A 126 -10.83 0.68 -3.83
C ASP A 126 -11.03 0.38 -2.33
N ILE A 127 -12.29 0.39 -1.88
CA ILE A 127 -12.70 0.11 -0.49
C ILE A 127 -13.23 -1.32 -0.33
N THR A 128 -13.03 -2.18 -1.32
CA THR A 128 -13.43 -3.59 -1.24
C THR A 128 -12.57 -4.25 -0.15
N PRO A 129 -13.15 -4.86 0.90
CA PRO A 129 -12.39 -5.64 1.88
C PRO A 129 -11.71 -6.90 1.28
N ALA A 130 -12.02 -7.19 0.02
CA ALA A 130 -11.56 -8.36 -0.68
C ALA A 130 -10.23 -8.12 -1.38
N SER A 131 -9.16 -8.47 -0.66
CA SER A 131 -7.87 -8.80 -1.26
C SER A 131 -8.05 -9.67 -2.50
N SER A 132 -7.22 -9.45 -3.52
CA SER A 132 -7.08 -10.46 -4.57
C SER A 132 -6.50 -11.73 -3.96
N LEU A 133 -6.84 -12.87 -4.54
CA LEU A 133 -6.19 -14.12 -4.17
C LEU A 133 -5.26 -14.54 -5.32
N SER A 134 -3.97 -14.63 -5.00
CA SER A 134 -2.94 -14.87 -6.01
C SER A 134 -2.25 -16.21 -5.76
N PHE A 135 -2.04 -16.96 -6.83
CA PHE A 135 -1.39 -18.26 -6.81
C PHE A 135 -0.20 -18.26 -7.74
N VAL A 136 0.96 -18.61 -7.20
CA VAL A 136 2.20 -18.79 -7.95
C VAL A 136 2.54 -20.27 -7.90
N LEU A 137 2.45 -20.96 -9.03
CA LEU A 137 2.51 -22.41 -9.10
C LEU A 137 3.69 -22.86 -9.94
N ASP A 138 4.53 -23.67 -9.33
CA ASP A 138 5.54 -24.45 -10.03
C ASP A 138 4.86 -25.50 -10.92
N THR A 139 5.21 -25.50 -12.20
CA THR A 139 4.67 -26.39 -13.23
C THR A 139 5.69 -27.36 -13.77
N THR A 140 6.84 -27.55 -13.12
CA THR A 140 7.84 -28.51 -13.57
C THR A 140 7.36 -29.95 -13.45
N GLY A 141 7.98 -30.85 -14.22
CA GLY A 141 7.63 -32.27 -14.20
C GLY A 141 7.84 -32.94 -12.85
N SER A 142 8.64 -32.35 -11.96
CA SER A 142 8.86 -32.84 -10.60
C SER A 142 7.67 -32.63 -9.68
N MET A 143 6.85 -31.60 -9.94
CA MET A 143 5.56 -31.33 -9.28
C MET A 143 4.42 -32.28 -9.74
N GLY A 144 4.73 -33.36 -10.47
CA GLY A 144 3.72 -34.21 -11.09
C GLY A 144 2.70 -34.84 -10.13
N GLU A 145 3.13 -35.21 -8.92
CA GLU A 145 2.26 -35.81 -7.91
C GLU A 145 1.60 -34.73 -7.04
N GLU A 146 2.26 -33.59 -6.89
CA GLU A 146 1.98 -32.51 -5.94
C GLU A 146 1.07 -31.43 -6.54
N ILE A 147 1.13 -31.20 -7.85
CA ILE A 147 0.38 -30.14 -8.54
C ILE A 147 -1.13 -30.33 -8.39
N ASN A 148 -1.62 -31.57 -8.36
CA ASN A 148 -3.04 -31.84 -8.13
C ASN A 148 -3.48 -31.43 -6.72
N ALA A 149 -2.63 -31.63 -5.71
CA ALA A 149 -2.93 -31.16 -4.37
C ALA A 149 -2.91 -29.63 -4.29
N ALA A 150 -1.96 -28.98 -4.95
CA ALA A 150 -1.93 -27.52 -5.06
C ALA A 150 -3.20 -26.96 -5.74
N LYS A 151 -3.70 -27.63 -6.80
CA LYS A 151 -4.98 -27.28 -7.44
C LYS A 151 -6.19 -27.47 -6.52
N ILE A 152 -6.28 -28.62 -5.84
CA ILE A 152 -7.35 -28.89 -4.87
C ILE A 152 -7.36 -27.82 -3.78
N GLN A 153 -6.18 -27.44 -3.30
CA GLN A 153 -6.08 -26.37 -2.31
C GLN A 153 -6.56 -25.03 -2.86
N ALA A 154 -6.00 -24.60 -4.00
CA ALA A 154 -6.37 -23.32 -4.58
C ALA A 154 -7.90 -23.23 -4.77
N ARG A 155 -8.51 -24.35 -5.16
CA ARG A 155 -9.96 -24.53 -5.19
C ARG A 155 -10.63 -24.35 -3.84
N HIS A 156 -10.19 -25.07 -2.82
CA HIS A 156 -10.75 -24.98 -1.47
C HIS A 156 -10.69 -23.55 -0.92
N ILE A 157 -9.57 -22.83 -1.07
CA ILE A 157 -9.42 -21.45 -0.59
C ILE A 157 -10.45 -20.52 -1.22
N VAL A 158 -10.63 -20.60 -2.54
CA VAL A 158 -11.61 -19.75 -3.23
C VAL A 158 -13.04 -20.14 -2.86
N GLU A 159 -13.36 -21.43 -2.78
CA GLU A 159 -14.69 -21.90 -2.39
C GLU A 159 -15.05 -21.44 -0.98
N GLN A 160 -14.10 -21.45 -0.04
CA GLN A 160 -14.29 -20.91 1.32
C GLN A 160 -14.56 -19.40 1.32
N ARG A 161 -13.89 -18.64 0.45
CA ARG A 161 -14.08 -17.19 0.37
C ARG A 161 -15.34 -16.79 -0.40
N ARG A 162 -15.86 -17.66 -1.28
CA ARG A 162 -17.04 -17.38 -2.13
C ARG A 162 -18.26 -17.04 -1.29
N GLY A 163 -18.90 -15.90 -1.57
CA GLY A 163 -20.07 -15.44 -0.82
C GLY A 163 -19.78 -14.93 0.59
N SER A 164 -18.51 -14.94 1.03
CA SER A 164 -18.09 -14.30 2.28
C SER A 164 -17.79 -12.80 2.04
N PRO A 165 -17.70 -11.96 3.09
CA PRO A 165 -17.21 -10.60 2.98
C PRO A 165 -15.79 -10.48 2.38
N MET A 166 -15.04 -11.60 2.34
CA MET A 166 -13.69 -11.70 1.81
C MET A 166 -13.60 -12.39 0.44
N GLU A 167 -14.72 -12.54 -0.27
CA GLU A 167 -14.72 -13.04 -1.64
C GLU A 167 -13.81 -12.17 -2.53
N PRO A 168 -12.69 -12.70 -3.06
CA PRO A 168 -11.72 -11.91 -3.83
C PRO A 168 -12.38 -11.17 -4.99
N SER A 169 -11.97 -9.92 -5.19
CA SER A 169 -12.45 -9.14 -6.33
C SER A 169 -11.95 -9.70 -7.66
N HIS A 170 -10.73 -10.26 -7.64
CA HIS A 170 -10.01 -10.87 -8.75
C HIS A 170 -9.12 -12.02 -8.23
N TYR A 171 -8.88 -13.00 -9.09
CA TYR A 171 -7.97 -14.12 -8.91
C TYR A 171 -6.79 -13.95 -9.86
N VAL A 172 -5.59 -14.16 -9.35
CA VAL A 172 -4.34 -14.07 -10.14
C VAL A 172 -3.66 -15.43 -10.11
N LEU A 173 -3.23 -15.90 -11.28
CA LEU A 173 -2.53 -17.17 -11.45
C LEU A 173 -1.24 -16.93 -12.24
N VAL A 174 -0.10 -17.32 -11.68
CA VAL A 174 1.20 -17.23 -12.34
C VAL A 174 1.86 -18.62 -12.30
N PRO A 175 1.80 -19.40 -13.40
CA PRO A 175 2.58 -20.62 -13.52
C PRO A 175 4.06 -20.27 -13.71
N PHE A 176 4.98 -21.11 -13.26
CA PHE A 176 6.40 -20.97 -13.55
C PHE A 176 7.13 -22.30 -13.67
N HIS A 177 8.23 -22.29 -14.41
CA HIS A 177 9.20 -23.37 -14.51
C HIS A 177 10.55 -22.76 -14.96
N ASP A 178 11.62 -23.54 -15.01
CA ASP A 178 12.85 -23.08 -15.65
C ASP A 178 12.85 -23.43 -17.16
N PRO A 179 13.20 -22.49 -18.07
CA PRO A 179 13.62 -21.10 -17.88
C PRO A 179 12.50 -20.04 -17.96
N GLY A 180 11.23 -20.45 -18.01
CA GLY A 180 10.09 -19.56 -18.30
C GLY A 180 9.09 -19.42 -17.15
N PHE A 181 8.65 -18.20 -16.88
CA PHE A 181 7.57 -17.90 -15.93
C PHE A 181 6.44 -17.12 -16.60
N GLY A 182 5.22 -17.29 -16.09
CA GLY A 182 4.00 -16.74 -16.68
C GLY A 182 3.53 -17.53 -17.92
N PRO A 183 2.62 -16.94 -18.73
CA PRO A 183 2.01 -15.61 -18.55
C PRO A 183 1.11 -15.53 -17.32
N VAL A 184 0.90 -14.32 -16.81
CA VAL A 184 -0.08 -14.06 -15.74
C VAL A 184 -1.50 -14.21 -16.30
N PHE A 185 -2.36 -14.88 -15.54
CA PHE A 185 -3.78 -14.97 -15.81
C PHE A 185 -4.56 -14.27 -14.70
N ILE A 186 -5.48 -13.37 -15.07
CA ILE A 186 -6.27 -12.56 -14.15
C ILE A 186 -7.73 -12.68 -14.54
N THR A 187 -8.59 -12.98 -13.57
CA THR A 187 -10.04 -13.03 -13.80
C THR A 187 -10.80 -12.62 -12.55
N SER A 188 -12.02 -12.09 -12.72
CA SER A 188 -12.95 -11.90 -11.60
C SER A 188 -14.00 -13.01 -11.49
N ASP A 189 -13.96 -13.97 -12.42
CA ASP A 189 -14.86 -15.12 -12.46
C ASP A 189 -14.16 -16.36 -11.88
N PRO A 190 -14.64 -16.92 -10.75
CA PRO A 190 -14.05 -18.12 -10.16
C PRO A 190 -14.13 -19.32 -11.10
N ASP A 191 -15.17 -19.45 -11.94
CA ASP A 191 -15.32 -20.60 -12.83
C ASP A 191 -14.29 -20.58 -13.97
N SER A 192 -14.04 -19.39 -14.55
CA SER A 192 -12.92 -19.16 -15.47
C SER A 192 -11.56 -19.42 -14.81
N PHE A 193 -11.37 -19.04 -13.54
CA PHE A 193 -10.17 -19.37 -12.78
C PHE A 193 -9.98 -20.89 -12.65
N TRP A 194 -11.07 -21.64 -12.43
CA TRP A 194 -11.02 -23.10 -12.38
C TRP A 194 -10.65 -23.75 -13.68
N GLN A 195 -11.19 -23.25 -14.78
CA GLN A 195 -10.82 -23.75 -16.09
C GLN A 195 -9.32 -23.60 -16.31
N GLN A 196 -8.78 -22.39 -16.06
CA GLN A 196 -7.36 -22.14 -16.23
C GLN A 196 -6.49 -22.98 -15.29
N LEU A 197 -6.87 -23.10 -14.02
CA LEU A 197 -6.14 -23.91 -13.05
C LEU A 197 -6.13 -25.40 -13.44
N ASN A 198 -7.23 -25.92 -13.99
CA ASN A 198 -7.30 -27.30 -14.45
C ASN A 198 -6.42 -27.57 -15.67
N GLU A 199 -6.22 -26.59 -16.54
CA GLU A 199 -5.33 -26.65 -17.71
C GLU A 199 -3.83 -26.69 -17.35
N ILE A 200 -3.46 -26.32 -16.13
CA ILE A 200 -2.05 -26.41 -15.68
C ILE A 200 -1.63 -27.88 -15.61
N HIS A 201 -0.55 -28.26 -16.28
CA HIS A 201 0.02 -29.59 -16.14
C HIS A 201 1.49 -29.48 -15.75
N ALA A 202 1.94 -30.40 -14.89
CA ALA A 202 3.35 -30.56 -14.55
C ALA A 202 4.08 -31.08 -15.80
N LEU A 203 4.71 -30.19 -16.55
CA LEU A 203 5.36 -30.48 -17.82
C LEU A 203 6.65 -29.68 -17.94
N GLY A 204 7.71 -30.33 -18.43
CA GLY A 204 9.00 -29.67 -18.64
C GLY A 204 9.79 -29.48 -17.34
N GLY A 205 10.60 -28.43 -17.29
CA GLY A 205 11.59 -28.19 -16.24
C GLY A 205 12.99 -28.66 -16.63
N GLY A 206 13.99 -27.92 -16.14
CA GLY A 206 15.41 -28.21 -16.29
C GLY A 206 15.98 -28.91 -15.06
N ASP A 207 16.99 -28.30 -14.47
CA ASP A 207 17.54 -28.64 -13.16
C ASP A 207 16.87 -27.80 -12.04
N GLU A 208 16.89 -28.29 -10.80
CA GLU A 208 16.76 -27.38 -9.64
C GLU A 208 18.04 -26.54 -9.62
N PRO A 209 17.99 -25.21 -9.46
CA PRO A 209 16.88 -24.36 -8.96
C PRO A 209 15.92 -23.75 -10.03
N GLU A 210 14.84 -23.07 -9.63
CA GLU A 210 13.76 -22.55 -10.52
C GLU A 210 13.49 -21.03 -10.50
N MET A 211 12.78 -20.47 -11.48
CA MET A 211 12.51 -19.01 -11.61
C MET A 211 11.35 -18.49 -10.71
N CYS A 212 11.33 -18.92 -9.45
CA CYS A 212 10.23 -18.67 -8.51
C CYS A 212 10.09 -17.19 -8.13
N LEU A 213 11.19 -16.47 -7.85
CA LEU A 213 11.09 -15.07 -7.38
C LEU A 213 10.66 -14.10 -8.50
N SER A 214 10.99 -14.40 -9.75
CA SER A 214 10.52 -13.67 -10.93
C SER A 214 9.02 -13.86 -11.14
N ALA A 215 8.53 -15.08 -10.95
CA ALA A 215 7.09 -15.37 -10.98
C ALA A 215 6.34 -14.67 -9.85
N LEU A 216 6.93 -14.63 -8.65
CA LEU A 216 6.38 -13.90 -7.51
C LEU A 216 6.38 -12.37 -7.71
N GLU A 217 7.43 -11.80 -8.29
CA GLU A 217 7.48 -10.39 -8.70
C GLU A 217 6.35 -10.08 -9.70
N LEU A 218 6.15 -10.95 -10.69
CA LEU A 218 5.05 -10.84 -11.65
C LEU A 218 3.67 -10.96 -10.97
N ALA A 219 3.52 -11.82 -9.97
CA ALA A 219 2.27 -11.89 -9.21
C ALA A 219 2.02 -10.59 -8.41
N LEU A 220 3.03 -10.07 -7.72
CA LEU A 220 2.95 -8.82 -6.95
C LEU A 220 2.58 -7.60 -7.80
N LEU A 221 2.97 -7.61 -9.07
CA LEU A 221 2.57 -6.59 -10.04
C LEU A 221 1.06 -6.49 -10.20
N HIS A 222 0.43 -7.64 -10.39
CA HIS A 222 -0.99 -7.78 -10.72
C HIS A 222 -1.89 -8.01 -9.50
N THR A 223 -1.29 -8.12 -8.32
CA THR A 223 -1.98 -8.29 -7.03
C THR A 223 -2.19 -6.91 -6.38
N PRO A 224 -3.43 -6.47 -6.12
CA PRO A 224 -3.75 -5.33 -5.25
C PRO A 224 -3.03 -5.36 -3.90
N PRO A 225 -2.78 -4.19 -3.27
CA PRO A 225 -2.23 -4.15 -1.93
C PRO A 225 -3.04 -4.93 -0.88
N LEU A 226 -2.43 -5.25 0.27
CA LEU A 226 -3.07 -5.96 1.40
C LEU A 226 -3.60 -7.36 1.05
N SER A 227 -3.06 -7.99 0.01
CA SER A 227 -3.54 -9.28 -0.50
C SER A 227 -2.67 -10.47 -0.11
N ASP A 228 -3.24 -11.67 -0.17
CA ASP A 228 -2.50 -12.92 0.07
C ASP A 228 -2.00 -13.53 -1.24
N ILE A 229 -0.76 -14.00 -1.21
CA ILE A 229 -0.12 -14.74 -2.30
C ILE A 229 0.33 -16.10 -1.78
N PHE A 230 -0.12 -17.17 -2.45
CA PHE A 230 0.29 -18.54 -2.15
C PHE A 230 1.26 -19.04 -3.22
N VAL A 231 2.44 -19.48 -2.79
CA VAL A 231 3.48 -20.03 -3.67
C VAL A 231 3.59 -21.53 -3.42
N PHE A 232 3.46 -22.35 -4.46
CA PHE A 232 3.58 -23.81 -4.40
C PHE A 232 4.77 -24.26 -5.24
N THR A 233 5.74 -24.97 -4.65
CA THR A 233 6.97 -25.44 -5.33
C THR A 233 7.63 -26.60 -4.59
N ASP A 234 8.40 -27.42 -5.30
CA ASP A 234 9.29 -28.44 -4.72
C ASP A 234 10.79 -28.05 -4.83
N ALA A 235 11.08 -26.82 -5.29
CA ALA A 235 12.43 -26.37 -5.66
C ALA A 235 12.85 -25.03 -5.01
N SER A 236 14.16 -24.86 -4.83
CA SER A 236 14.77 -23.57 -4.46
C SER A 236 14.82 -22.56 -5.62
N PRO A 237 14.90 -21.25 -5.36
CA PRO A 237 14.88 -20.23 -6.42
C PRO A 237 16.26 -20.01 -7.07
N LYS A 238 16.32 -20.07 -8.41
CA LYS A 238 17.48 -19.77 -9.26
C LYS A 238 17.80 -18.28 -9.26
N ASP A 239 16.76 -17.47 -9.09
CA ASP A 239 16.76 -16.02 -9.13
C ASP A 239 16.86 -15.37 -7.74
N ALA A 240 17.57 -16.02 -6.80
CA ALA A 240 17.81 -15.54 -5.44
C ALA A 240 18.40 -14.11 -5.34
N TYR A 241 19.01 -13.60 -6.42
CA TYR A 241 19.47 -12.20 -6.49
C TYR A 241 18.32 -11.18 -6.46
N LEU A 242 17.06 -11.59 -6.70
CA LEU A 242 15.86 -10.77 -6.62
C LEU A 242 15.30 -10.62 -5.20
N THR A 243 15.80 -11.37 -4.22
CA THR A 243 15.25 -11.45 -2.84
C THR A 243 14.96 -10.07 -2.25
N ASN A 244 15.96 -9.19 -2.16
CA ASN A 244 15.80 -7.84 -1.59
C ASN A 244 14.73 -6.99 -2.32
N ARG A 245 14.64 -7.14 -3.65
CA ARG A 245 13.64 -6.43 -4.45
C ARG A 245 12.24 -6.95 -4.16
N VAL A 246 12.05 -8.26 -4.13
CA VAL A 246 10.77 -8.91 -3.81
C VAL A 246 10.35 -8.60 -2.37
N GLU A 247 11.28 -8.59 -1.42
CA GLU A 247 11.02 -8.14 -0.04
C GLU A 247 10.54 -6.68 0.01
N SER A 248 11.17 -5.78 -0.74
CA SER A 248 10.76 -4.37 -0.77
C SER A 248 9.38 -4.20 -1.41
N LEU A 249 9.13 -4.92 -2.52
CA LEU A 249 7.85 -4.90 -3.22
C LEU A 249 6.70 -5.49 -2.38
N THR A 250 6.94 -6.60 -1.67
CA THR A 250 5.95 -7.17 -0.73
C THR A 250 5.61 -6.19 0.38
N ARG A 251 6.60 -5.49 0.97
CA ARG A 251 6.37 -4.45 1.99
C ARG A 251 5.61 -3.24 1.42
N GLU A 252 5.94 -2.79 0.22
CA GLU A 252 5.24 -1.68 -0.46
C GLU A 252 3.77 -2.02 -0.71
N ARG A 253 3.49 -3.22 -1.23
CA ARG A 253 2.13 -3.68 -1.48
C ARG A 253 1.43 -4.16 -0.23
N ARG A 254 2.15 -4.41 0.86
CA ARG A 254 1.62 -5.08 2.06
C ARG A 254 0.99 -6.43 1.76
N CYS A 255 1.51 -7.13 0.75
CA CYS A 255 1.01 -8.43 0.37
C CYS A 255 1.70 -9.51 1.19
N ARG A 256 0.92 -10.41 1.79
CA ARG A 256 1.43 -11.52 2.60
C ARG A 256 1.74 -12.72 1.71
N VAL A 257 2.97 -13.24 1.77
CA VAL A 257 3.41 -14.35 0.91
C VAL A 257 3.58 -15.63 1.73
N THR A 258 2.79 -16.66 1.46
CA THR A 258 2.93 -17.98 2.08
C THR A 258 3.50 -18.98 1.10
N PHE A 259 4.65 -19.56 1.44
CA PHE A 259 5.29 -20.62 0.65
C PHE A 259 4.88 -21.98 1.18
N LEU A 260 4.37 -22.84 0.30
CA LEU A 260 4.10 -24.25 0.54
C LEU A 260 5.12 -25.05 -0.26
N VAL A 261 6.11 -25.58 0.45
CA VAL A 261 7.27 -26.27 -0.14
C VAL A 261 7.15 -27.76 0.13
N THR A 262 7.03 -28.57 -0.92
CA THR A 262 7.05 -30.03 -0.83
C THR A 262 8.48 -30.52 -0.98
N GLU A 263 9.15 -30.81 0.15
CA GLU A 263 10.48 -31.41 0.10
C GLU A 263 10.34 -32.93 0.18
N ASP A 264 10.78 -33.65 -0.87
CA ASP A 264 10.93 -35.10 -0.81
C ASP A 264 12.38 -35.50 -0.43
N PRO A 265 12.66 -35.82 0.85
CA PRO A 265 13.96 -36.36 1.26
C PRO A 265 14.26 -37.74 0.65
N SER A 266 13.30 -38.43 0.04
CA SER A 266 13.48 -39.74 -0.59
C SER A 266 14.13 -39.66 -1.99
N ARG A 267 13.99 -38.53 -2.69
CA ARG A 267 14.72 -38.25 -3.95
C ARG A 267 16.24 -38.20 -3.75
N VAL A 268 16.73 -37.95 -2.54
CA VAL A 268 18.15 -38.04 -2.16
C VAL A 268 18.70 -39.46 -2.29
N ARG A 269 17.86 -40.50 -2.21
CA ARG A 269 18.30 -41.91 -2.24
C ARG A 269 18.10 -42.62 -3.59
N GLY A 270 17.25 -42.09 -4.49
CA GLY A 270 16.81 -42.81 -5.70
C GLY A 270 17.52 -42.46 -7.00
N ARG A 271 18.05 -41.24 -7.15
CA ARG A 271 18.87 -40.83 -8.30
C ARG A 271 20.06 -40.05 -7.76
N ALA A 272 21.27 -40.43 -8.15
CA ALA A 272 22.46 -39.66 -7.84
C ALA A 272 22.28 -38.24 -8.39
N ARG A 273 21.86 -37.30 -7.52
CA ARG A 273 21.84 -35.87 -7.84
C ARG A 273 23.30 -35.50 -8.13
N ARG A 274 23.59 -35.03 -9.34
CA ARG A 274 24.94 -34.61 -9.73
C ARG A 274 25.45 -33.40 -8.93
N GLU A 275 24.56 -32.73 -8.21
CA GLU A 275 24.87 -31.52 -7.44
C GLU A 275 24.45 -31.67 -5.97
N VAL A 276 25.40 -31.37 -5.08
CA VAL A 276 25.16 -31.23 -3.65
C VAL A 276 24.55 -29.86 -3.44
N LEU A 277 23.23 -29.78 -3.28
CA LEU A 277 22.56 -28.52 -3.01
C LEU A 277 22.85 -28.04 -1.58
N SER A 278 22.98 -26.73 -1.42
CA SER A 278 23.20 -26.11 -0.11
C SER A 278 22.00 -26.36 0.82
N PRO A 279 22.22 -26.63 2.13
CA PRO A 279 21.17 -26.60 3.14
C PRO A 279 20.44 -25.25 3.21
N LEU A 280 21.11 -24.16 2.82
CA LEU A 280 20.61 -22.79 2.88
C LEU A 280 19.81 -22.36 1.64
N ARG A 281 19.53 -23.30 0.71
CA ARG A 281 18.90 -22.99 -0.58
C ARG A 281 17.50 -22.36 -0.48
N PHE A 282 16.83 -22.50 0.66
CA PHE A 282 15.50 -21.92 0.92
C PHE A 282 15.53 -20.62 1.75
N GLU A 283 16.70 -20.12 2.17
CA GLU A 283 16.82 -18.83 2.86
C GLU A 283 16.10 -17.67 2.13
N PRO A 284 16.13 -17.57 0.77
CA PRO A 284 15.36 -16.54 0.07
C PRO A 284 13.85 -16.58 0.33
N TYR A 285 13.24 -17.77 0.44
CA TYR A 285 11.82 -17.89 0.75
C TYR A 285 11.54 -17.47 2.19
N GLU A 286 12.42 -17.82 3.13
CA GLU A 286 12.30 -17.39 4.52
C GLU A 286 12.40 -15.87 4.67
N ALA A 287 13.32 -15.24 3.94
CA ALA A 287 13.51 -13.80 3.95
C ALA A 287 12.27 -13.07 3.41
N VAL A 288 11.71 -13.52 2.27
CA VAL A 288 10.48 -12.95 1.70
C VAL A 288 9.26 -13.19 2.59
N ALA A 289 9.11 -14.39 3.15
CA ALA A 289 8.03 -14.70 4.09
C ALA A 289 8.10 -13.82 5.34
N LEU A 290 9.30 -13.65 5.92
CA LEU A 290 9.50 -12.78 7.07
C LEU A 290 9.17 -11.31 6.72
N ALA A 291 9.67 -10.80 5.59
CA ALA A 291 9.44 -9.44 5.13
C ALA A 291 7.95 -9.12 4.89
N SER A 292 7.18 -10.10 4.41
CA SER A 292 5.77 -9.96 4.08
C SER A 292 4.82 -10.29 5.23
N GLY A 293 5.32 -10.73 6.39
CA GLY A 293 4.47 -11.28 7.46
C GLY A 293 3.89 -12.67 7.17
N GLY A 294 4.31 -13.27 6.06
CA GLY A 294 3.93 -14.62 5.64
C GLY A 294 4.72 -15.71 6.35
N GLU A 295 4.62 -16.94 5.86
CA GLU A 295 5.33 -18.10 6.43
C GLU A 295 5.79 -19.06 5.33
N VAL A 296 6.82 -19.83 5.64
CA VAL A 296 7.28 -20.96 4.81
C VAL A 296 6.86 -22.24 5.51
N ILE A 297 6.18 -23.11 4.78
CA ILE A 297 5.62 -24.35 5.30
C ILE A 297 6.20 -25.49 4.50
N PHE A 298 7.06 -26.27 5.15
CA PHE A 298 7.62 -27.49 4.59
C PHE A 298 6.67 -28.65 4.86
N THR A 299 6.32 -29.38 3.81
CA THR A 299 5.42 -30.54 3.89
C THR A 299 5.89 -31.65 2.96
N LYS A 300 5.21 -32.80 3.04
CA LYS A 300 5.41 -33.95 2.14
C LYS A 300 4.17 -34.15 1.28
N ASP A 301 4.34 -34.87 0.18
CA ASP A 301 3.30 -35.07 -0.84
C ASP A 301 2.03 -35.74 -0.29
N GLN A 302 2.17 -36.58 0.75
CA GLN A 302 1.02 -37.21 1.40
C GLN A 302 0.22 -36.26 2.32
N TYR A 303 0.78 -35.12 2.72
CA TYR A 303 0.19 -34.19 3.70
C TYR A 303 -0.11 -32.80 3.13
N ILE A 304 0.30 -32.51 1.90
CA ILE A 304 0.08 -31.19 1.28
C ILE A 304 -1.40 -30.81 1.30
N GLN A 305 -2.33 -31.74 1.08
CA GLN A 305 -3.77 -31.43 1.13
C GLN A 305 -4.21 -30.97 2.53
N ASP A 306 -3.79 -31.67 3.58
CA ASP A 306 -4.16 -31.34 4.95
C ASP A 306 -3.53 -30.03 5.44
N VAL A 307 -2.22 -29.88 5.18
CA VAL A 307 -1.45 -28.68 5.53
C VAL A 307 -2.03 -27.47 4.82
N ALA A 308 -2.31 -27.62 3.54
CA ALA A 308 -2.83 -26.53 2.77
C ALA A 308 -4.25 -26.17 3.24
N ALA A 309 -5.13 -27.14 3.52
CA ALA A 309 -6.48 -26.86 4.05
C ALA A 309 -6.43 -25.97 5.30
N ILE A 310 -5.50 -26.25 6.23
CA ILE A 310 -5.28 -25.46 7.45
C ILE A 310 -4.86 -24.01 7.13
N VAL A 311 -3.98 -23.84 6.15
CA VAL A 311 -3.52 -22.53 5.70
C VAL A 311 -4.67 -21.75 5.05
N GLY A 312 -5.51 -22.44 4.27
CA GLY A 312 -6.68 -21.86 3.60
C GLY A 312 -7.83 -21.46 4.52
N ASP A 313 -8.11 -22.28 5.55
CA ASP A 313 -9.22 -22.10 6.49
C ASP A 313 -9.06 -20.87 7.41
N SER A 314 -7.88 -20.24 7.42
CA SER A 314 -7.46 -19.34 8.50
C SER A 314 -7.33 -17.87 8.11
N ILE A 315 -7.85 -17.41 6.96
CA ILE A 315 -7.39 -16.12 6.42
C ILE A 315 -8.33 -14.93 6.74
N ALA A 316 -9.56 -15.19 7.20
CA ALA A 316 -10.49 -14.14 7.58
C ALA A 316 -10.37 -13.70 9.04
N ASP A 317 -10.26 -12.39 9.26
CA ASP A 317 -10.18 -11.73 10.57
C ASP A 317 -9.03 -12.25 11.45
N LEU A 318 -7.98 -12.79 10.82
CA LEU A 318 -6.88 -13.45 11.52
C LEU A 318 -5.71 -12.50 11.77
N VAL A 319 -5.37 -12.32 13.04
CA VAL A 319 -4.17 -11.59 13.47
C VAL A 319 -3.10 -12.57 13.93
N THR A 320 -1.84 -12.22 13.69
CA THR A 320 -0.70 -12.91 14.30
C THR A 320 -0.43 -12.31 15.66
N LEU A 321 -0.36 -13.15 16.70
CA LEU A 321 -0.03 -12.71 18.04
C LEU A 321 1.50 -12.63 18.21
N PRO A 322 2.03 -11.55 18.80
CA PRO A 322 3.45 -11.41 19.05
C PRO A 322 3.91 -12.45 20.09
N LEU A 323 5.09 -13.02 19.85
CA LEU A 323 5.75 -13.96 20.73
C LEU A 323 6.95 -13.30 21.41
N GLU A 324 7.13 -13.58 22.69
CA GLU A 324 8.29 -13.14 23.46
C GLU A 324 9.02 -14.36 24.05
N PRO A 325 10.27 -14.67 23.64
CA PRO A 325 11.01 -14.09 22.51
C PRO A 325 10.35 -14.38 21.14
N PRO A 326 10.69 -13.62 20.07
CA PRO A 326 10.08 -13.79 18.73
C PRO A 326 10.56 -15.05 18.00
N ILE A 327 11.68 -15.62 18.44
CA ILE A 327 12.26 -16.87 17.93
C ILE A 327 12.39 -17.87 19.08
N VAL A 328 12.34 -19.17 18.75
CA VAL A 328 12.54 -20.22 19.75
C VAL A 328 13.97 -20.18 20.25
N VAL A 329 14.13 -19.95 21.55
CA VAL A 329 15.41 -20.00 22.25
C VAL A 329 15.42 -21.26 23.13
N PRO A 330 16.45 -22.11 23.08
CA PRO A 330 16.55 -23.28 23.93
C PRO A 330 16.33 -22.94 25.41
N GLU A 331 15.57 -23.77 26.11
CA GLU A 331 15.26 -23.64 27.55
C GLU A 331 14.47 -22.38 27.97
N ARG A 332 14.07 -21.52 27.02
CA ARG A 332 13.24 -20.34 27.29
C ARG A 332 11.86 -20.53 26.65
N PRO A 333 10.76 -20.45 27.42
CA PRO A 333 9.42 -20.56 26.86
C PRO A 333 9.09 -19.32 26.03
N LEU A 334 8.36 -19.52 24.95
CA LEU A 334 7.69 -18.46 24.20
C LEU A 334 6.44 -18.03 24.95
N VAL A 335 6.21 -16.73 25.01
CA VAL A 335 5.07 -16.14 25.69
C VAL A 335 4.19 -15.38 24.71
N PHE A 336 2.88 -15.54 24.80
CA PHE A 336 1.90 -14.72 24.08
C PHE A 336 0.71 -14.37 24.99
N ASN A 337 0.00 -13.29 24.67
CA ASN A 337 -1.13 -12.82 25.47
C ASN A 337 -2.45 -13.00 24.71
N VAL A 338 -3.46 -13.50 25.43
CA VAL A 338 -4.82 -13.66 24.93
C VAL A 338 -5.74 -12.66 25.64
N ASP A 339 -6.41 -11.79 24.88
CA ASP A 339 -7.45 -10.88 25.38
C ASP A 339 -8.87 -11.38 25.07
N GLY A 340 -9.86 -10.67 25.62
CA GLY A 340 -11.27 -11.05 25.52
C GLY A 340 -11.90 -10.89 24.12
N LEU A 341 -11.20 -10.28 23.15
CA LEU A 341 -11.69 -10.13 21.78
C LEU A 341 -11.21 -11.26 20.86
N LEU A 342 -10.20 -12.02 21.27
CA LEU A 342 -9.63 -13.10 20.49
C LEU A 342 -10.48 -14.37 20.58
N GLN A 343 -10.66 -15.03 19.44
CA GLN A 343 -11.38 -16.29 19.30
C GLN A 343 -10.56 -17.27 18.47
N ARG A 344 -10.82 -18.57 18.61
CA ARG A 344 -10.22 -19.61 17.74
C ARG A 344 -8.70 -19.48 17.60
N VAL A 345 -8.00 -19.40 18.73
CA VAL A 345 -6.54 -19.33 18.76
C VAL A 345 -5.96 -20.64 18.21
N THR A 346 -5.04 -20.52 17.27
CA THR A 346 -4.28 -21.64 16.71
C THR A 346 -2.78 -21.43 16.93
N VAL A 347 -2.10 -22.46 17.41
CA VAL A 347 -0.64 -22.50 17.53
C VAL A 347 -0.11 -23.42 16.44
N ARG A 348 0.72 -22.88 15.56
CA ARG A 348 1.40 -23.60 14.48
C ARG A 348 2.88 -23.74 14.82
N ILE A 349 3.41 -24.94 14.72
CA ILE A 349 4.83 -25.24 14.98
C ILE A 349 5.39 -25.98 13.77
N HIS A 350 6.51 -25.48 13.25
CA HIS A 350 7.19 -26.02 12.08
C HIS A 350 8.60 -26.49 12.45
N GLY A 351 9.05 -27.60 11.85
CA GLY A 351 10.41 -28.11 11.93
C GLY A 351 10.52 -29.51 12.55
N GLU A 352 11.75 -29.96 12.81
CA GLU A 352 12.03 -31.26 13.45
C GLU A 352 11.79 -31.21 14.97
N VAL A 353 10.52 -31.11 15.36
CA VAL A 353 10.10 -31.02 16.77
C VAL A 353 10.13 -32.40 17.44
N SER A 354 10.87 -32.51 18.54
CA SER A 354 10.95 -33.71 19.38
C SER A 354 9.84 -33.75 20.45
N SER A 355 9.56 -32.60 21.07
CA SER A 355 8.46 -32.42 22.02
C SER A 355 8.09 -30.95 22.19
N PHE A 356 6.83 -30.68 22.50
CA PHE A 356 6.39 -29.36 22.95
C PHE A 356 5.32 -29.47 24.03
N TRP A 357 5.13 -28.40 24.79
CA TRP A 357 3.98 -28.22 25.66
C TRP A 357 3.45 -26.80 25.59
N ILE A 358 2.15 -26.65 25.81
CA ILE A 358 1.46 -25.36 25.89
C ILE A 358 0.80 -25.27 27.27
N ARG A 359 0.90 -24.11 27.93
CA ARG A 359 0.32 -23.86 29.25
C ARG A 359 -0.54 -22.61 29.23
N ASN A 360 -1.72 -22.72 29.85
CA ASN A 360 -2.64 -21.61 30.02
C ASN A 360 -2.38 -20.82 31.32
N PRO A 361 -3.02 -19.64 31.50
CA PRO A 361 -2.85 -18.82 32.71
C PRO A 361 -3.22 -19.54 34.02
N ALA A 362 -4.10 -20.55 33.98
CA ALA A 362 -4.48 -21.36 35.14
C ALA A 362 -3.49 -22.49 35.47
N GLY A 363 -2.42 -22.66 34.70
CA GLY A 363 -1.39 -23.68 34.91
C GLY A 363 -1.71 -25.05 34.30
N VAL A 364 -2.83 -25.20 33.60
CA VAL A 364 -3.15 -26.41 32.84
C VAL A 364 -2.22 -26.50 31.64
N SER A 365 -1.63 -27.67 31.42
CA SER A 365 -0.66 -27.91 30.33
C SER A 365 -1.15 -29.01 29.39
N GLN A 366 -0.86 -28.87 28.09
CA GLN A 366 -1.09 -29.87 27.05
C GLN A 366 0.23 -30.17 26.35
N GLY A 367 0.53 -31.46 26.13
CA GLY A 367 1.70 -31.92 25.40
C GLY A 367 1.44 -32.10 23.90
N GLN A 368 2.31 -32.85 23.25
CA GLN A 368 2.28 -33.10 21.80
C GLN A 368 1.33 -34.21 21.35
N ASP A 369 0.63 -34.88 22.27
CA ASP A 369 -0.21 -36.03 21.92
C ASP A 369 -1.30 -35.61 20.92
N GLU A 370 -1.45 -36.37 19.83
CA GLU A 370 -2.46 -36.12 18.80
C GLU A 370 -3.87 -36.39 19.32
N GLY A 371 -4.83 -35.57 18.89
CA GLY A 371 -6.23 -35.68 19.28
C GLY A 371 -6.68 -34.60 20.26
N GLU A 372 -7.77 -34.87 20.99
CA GLU A 372 -8.32 -33.95 21.99
C GLU A 372 -7.47 -33.93 23.27
N GLY A 373 -6.94 -32.76 23.60
CA GLY A 373 -6.26 -32.48 24.86
C GLY A 373 -7.05 -31.50 25.73
N PRO A 374 -6.51 -31.17 26.93
CA PRO A 374 -7.20 -30.31 27.89
C PRO A 374 -7.32 -28.84 27.45
N LEU A 375 -6.45 -28.37 26.54
CA LEU A 375 -6.41 -27.00 26.05
C LEU A 375 -6.96 -26.87 24.62
N GLY A 376 -6.88 -27.94 23.82
CA GLY A 376 -7.26 -27.90 22.41
C GLY A 376 -7.05 -29.23 21.70
N HIS A 377 -7.28 -29.21 20.39
CA HIS A 377 -7.09 -30.35 19.50
C HIS A 377 -5.75 -30.25 18.76
N THR A 378 -4.89 -31.26 18.94
CA THR A 378 -3.57 -31.36 18.29
C THR A 378 -3.68 -32.20 17.02
N ARG A 379 -3.15 -31.70 15.90
CA ARG A 379 -2.93 -32.46 14.65
C ARG A 379 -1.49 -32.30 14.20
N HIS A 380 -1.03 -33.30 13.45
CA HIS A 380 0.35 -33.41 13.03
C HIS A 380 0.46 -33.97 11.61
N PHE A 381 1.31 -33.32 10.82
CA PHE A 381 1.46 -33.55 9.39
C PHE A 381 2.96 -33.47 9.03
N GLY A 382 3.70 -34.54 9.31
CA GLY A 382 5.12 -34.64 8.99
C GLY A 382 6.01 -33.76 9.88
N GLN A 383 6.30 -32.52 9.46
CA GLN A 383 7.08 -31.54 10.24
C GLN A 383 6.21 -30.35 10.69
N PHE A 384 4.91 -30.42 10.42
CA PHE A 384 3.94 -29.38 10.75
C PHE A 384 3.02 -29.86 11.88
N TRP A 385 2.97 -29.09 12.95
CA TRP A 385 2.06 -29.31 14.08
C TRP A 385 1.10 -28.14 14.19
N ILE A 386 -0.17 -28.44 14.44
CA ILE A 386 -1.18 -27.44 14.76
C ILE A 386 -1.93 -27.82 16.02
N VAL A 387 -2.12 -26.85 16.91
CA VAL A 387 -3.00 -26.96 18.07
C VAL A 387 -4.09 -25.91 17.92
N THR A 388 -5.34 -26.37 17.78
CA THR A 388 -6.52 -25.49 17.77
C THR A 388 -7.10 -25.44 19.18
N MET A 389 -7.04 -24.28 19.82
CA MET A 389 -7.47 -24.10 21.21
C MET A 389 -8.99 -24.17 21.34
N ASN A 390 -9.46 -24.70 22.48
CA ASN A 390 -10.89 -24.77 22.80
C ASN A 390 -11.43 -23.40 23.23
N ASP A 391 -12.62 -23.04 22.72
CA ASP A 391 -13.39 -21.90 23.21
C ASP A 391 -14.31 -22.33 24.39
N PRO A 392 -14.53 -21.46 25.40
CA PRO A 392 -14.00 -20.11 25.56
C PRO A 392 -12.56 -20.09 26.07
N LEU A 393 -11.75 -19.19 25.49
CA LEU A 393 -10.35 -18.99 25.86
C LEU A 393 -10.20 -18.29 27.21
N GLN A 394 -9.18 -18.68 27.97
CA GLN A 394 -8.76 -17.93 29.16
C GLN A 394 -7.90 -16.74 28.78
N THR A 395 -8.33 -15.55 29.20
CA THR A 395 -7.57 -14.31 29.04
C THR A 395 -6.33 -14.31 29.92
N GLY A 396 -5.23 -13.80 29.40
CA GLY A 396 -3.96 -13.68 30.12
C GLY A 396 -2.78 -14.23 29.33
N THR A 397 -1.72 -14.53 30.07
CA THR A 397 -0.43 -14.94 29.51
C THR A 397 -0.36 -16.46 29.34
N TRP A 398 -0.03 -16.89 28.12
CA TRP A 398 0.16 -18.29 27.74
C TRP A 398 1.62 -18.57 27.43
N GLU A 399 2.07 -19.80 27.70
CA GLU A 399 3.45 -20.23 27.52
C GLU A 399 3.52 -21.42 26.56
N ILE A 400 4.53 -21.43 25.69
CA ILE A 400 4.85 -22.54 24.79
C ILE A 400 6.33 -22.88 24.95
N GLN A 401 6.65 -24.13 25.27
CA GLN A 401 8.02 -24.62 25.20
C GLN A 401 8.14 -25.63 24.08
N VAL A 402 9.15 -25.45 23.23
CA VAL A 402 9.46 -26.35 22.13
C VAL A 402 10.86 -26.92 22.32
N THR A 403 11.00 -28.22 22.09
CA THR A 403 12.26 -28.95 22.00
C THR A 403 12.33 -29.56 20.61
N ALA A 404 13.31 -29.14 19.82
CA ALA A 404 13.45 -29.53 18.42
C ALA A 404 14.93 -29.70 18.07
N ASN A 405 15.18 -30.44 17.00
CA ASN A 405 16.46 -30.45 16.31
C ASN A 405 16.46 -29.30 15.27
N GLY A 406 17.49 -28.45 15.26
CA GLY A 406 17.53 -27.26 14.41
C GLY A 406 16.70 -26.08 14.95
N THR A 407 16.18 -25.23 14.05
CA THR A 407 15.50 -23.96 14.39
C THR A 407 13.99 -24.05 14.12
N PRO A 408 13.18 -24.51 15.10
CA PRO A 408 11.74 -24.58 14.91
C PRO A 408 11.13 -23.19 14.77
N ARG A 409 10.05 -23.08 13.99
CA ARG A 409 9.26 -21.85 13.88
C ARG A 409 7.95 -22.04 14.62
N VAL A 410 7.55 -21.05 15.40
CA VAL A 410 6.26 -21.04 16.09
C VAL A 410 5.51 -19.80 15.63
N ARG A 411 4.24 -19.98 15.30
CA ARG A 411 3.33 -18.91 14.92
C ARG A 411 2.01 -19.09 15.65
N VAL A 412 1.58 -18.05 16.34
CA VAL A 412 0.29 -18.03 17.04
C VAL A 412 -0.64 -17.07 16.31
N GLN A 413 -1.83 -17.54 15.97
CA GLN A 413 -2.82 -16.76 15.24
C GLN A 413 -4.17 -16.88 15.92
N ALA A 414 -5.01 -15.86 15.73
CA ALA A 414 -6.31 -15.80 16.37
C ALA A 414 -7.27 -14.96 15.52
N GLN A 415 -8.56 -15.25 15.62
CA GLN A 415 -9.61 -14.46 14.98
C GLN A 415 -10.03 -13.30 15.89
N THR A 416 -10.16 -12.10 15.32
CA THR A 416 -10.60 -10.88 16.01
C THR A 416 -11.22 -9.91 15.03
N SER A 417 -12.29 -9.23 15.44
CA SER A 417 -12.85 -8.15 14.63
C SER A 417 -12.04 -6.85 14.73
N LEU A 418 -11.15 -6.73 15.72
CA LEU A 418 -10.33 -5.54 15.97
C LEU A 418 -8.88 -5.77 15.54
N ASP A 419 -8.40 -4.89 14.67
CA ASP A 419 -7.04 -4.84 14.14
C ASP A 419 -6.64 -3.37 13.84
N PHE A 420 -5.50 -3.14 13.18
CA PHE A 420 -5.08 -1.80 12.78
C PHE A 420 -4.27 -1.78 11.49
N LEU A 421 -4.43 -0.68 10.74
CA LEU A 421 -3.55 -0.28 9.64
C LEU A 421 -2.60 0.81 10.13
N PHE A 422 -1.45 0.93 9.48
CA PHE A 422 -0.49 1.99 9.79
C PHE A 422 0.10 2.59 8.53
N HIS A 423 0.53 3.85 8.57
CA HIS A 423 1.18 4.53 7.44
C HIS A 423 2.28 5.45 7.97
N PHE A 424 3.37 5.57 7.23
CA PHE A 424 4.40 6.56 7.50
C PHE A 424 4.18 7.78 6.62
N GLY A 425 4.60 8.96 7.09
CA GLY A 425 4.60 10.14 6.26
C GLY A 425 5.45 11.27 6.82
N ILE A 426 5.70 12.28 6.00
CA ILE A 426 6.45 13.49 6.35
C ILE A 426 5.45 14.65 6.41
N PRO A 427 5.47 15.50 7.46
CA PRO A 427 4.68 16.71 7.45
C PRO A 427 5.12 17.62 6.30
N VAL A 428 4.16 18.05 5.48
CA VAL A 428 4.36 19.06 4.44
C VAL A 428 3.58 20.29 4.85
N GLU A 429 4.30 21.37 5.15
CA GLU A 429 3.71 22.65 5.55
C GLU A 429 3.65 23.67 4.39
N ASP A 430 4.54 23.53 3.41
CA ASP A 430 4.69 24.47 2.27
C ASP A 430 3.72 24.21 1.11
N GLY A 431 2.76 23.30 1.28
CA GLY A 431 1.70 23.04 0.31
C GLY A 431 0.54 24.04 0.41
N PRO A 432 -0.42 24.04 -0.54
CA PRO A 432 -1.63 24.86 -0.42
C PRO A 432 -2.43 24.55 0.86
N HIS A 433 -2.26 23.34 1.42
CA HIS A 433 -2.74 22.94 2.73
C HIS A 433 -1.67 22.10 3.44
N PRO A 434 -1.49 22.26 4.77
CA PRO A 434 -0.66 21.36 5.56
C PRO A 434 -1.17 19.92 5.47
N GLY A 435 -0.28 18.95 5.32
CA GLY A 435 -0.64 17.55 5.16
C GLY A 435 0.51 16.59 5.43
N LEU A 436 0.29 15.31 5.12
CA LEU A 436 1.32 14.27 5.19
C LEU A 436 1.65 13.79 3.79
N TYR A 437 2.94 13.83 3.45
CA TYR A 437 3.47 13.15 2.28
C TYR A 437 3.73 11.68 2.64
N PRO A 438 3.09 10.71 1.98
CA PRO A 438 3.19 9.30 2.38
C PRO A 438 4.59 8.73 2.14
N LEU A 439 5.00 7.85 3.05
CA LEU A 439 6.22 7.06 2.97
C LEU A 439 5.88 5.58 3.04
N THR A 440 6.49 4.80 2.15
CA THR A 440 6.42 3.34 2.21
C THR A 440 7.15 2.80 3.43
N GLN A 441 8.34 3.36 3.69
CA GLN A 441 9.20 3.00 4.82
C GLN A 441 9.81 4.28 5.42
N PRO A 442 10.08 4.31 6.73
CA PRO A 442 10.81 5.41 7.35
C PRO A 442 12.23 5.52 6.77
N VAL A 443 12.74 6.74 6.69
CA VAL A 443 14.08 7.04 6.17
C VAL A 443 15.00 7.42 7.33
N THR A 444 16.22 6.88 7.36
CA THR A 444 17.19 7.17 8.42
C THR A 444 17.50 8.67 8.49
N GLY A 445 17.47 9.24 9.69
CA GLY A 445 17.73 10.67 9.93
C GLY A 445 16.55 11.60 9.63
N LEU A 446 15.47 11.10 8.99
CA LEU A 446 14.30 11.88 8.65
C LEU A 446 13.22 11.79 9.74
N GLN A 447 12.72 12.93 10.19
CA GLN A 447 11.59 12.97 11.11
C GLN A 447 10.33 12.47 10.40
N THR A 448 9.77 11.37 10.92
CA THR A 448 8.64 10.67 10.31
C THR A 448 7.42 10.74 11.24
N GLN A 449 6.23 10.92 10.68
CA GLN A 449 4.96 10.71 11.38
C GLN A 449 4.44 9.31 11.09
N LEU A 450 3.95 8.64 12.12
CA LEU A 450 3.22 7.40 12.07
C LEU A 450 1.72 7.72 12.22
N LEU A 451 0.93 7.27 11.26
CA LEU A 451 -0.52 7.28 11.31
C LEU A 451 -0.99 5.84 11.59
N VAL A 452 -1.87 5.65 12.58
CA VAL A 452 -2.48 4.37 12.92
C VAL A 452 -3.99 4.50 12.77
N GLU A 453 -4.60 3.60 12.02
CA GLU A 453 -6.05 3.51 11.83
C GLU A 453 -6.53 2.19 12.43
N VAL A 454 -7.25 2.29 13.54
CA VAL A 454 -7.80 1.11 14.22
C VAL A 454 -9.11 0.70 13.55
N THR A 455 -9.17 -0.55 13.12
CA THR A 455 -10.35 -1.15 12.49
C THR A 455 -11.16 -1.93 13.51
N GLY A 456 -12.48 -2.07 13.26
CA GLY A 456 -13.33 -2.93 14.09
C GLY A 456 -13.80 -2.37 15.43
N LEU A 457 -13.56 -1.09 15.70
CA LEU A 457 -13.94 -0.41 16.96
C LEU A 457 -15.44 -0.48 17.31
N GLY A 458 -16.32 -0.70 16.32
CA GLY A 458 -17.77 -0.70 16.48
C GLY A 458 -18.48 -2.03 16.27
N SER A 459 -17.77 -3.13 15.97
CA SER A 459 -18.40 -4.38 15.48
C SER A 459 -19.06 -5.26 16.55
N ARG A 460 -18.95 -4.96 17.84
CA ARG A 460 -19.47 -5.88 18.89
C ARG A 460 -20.01 -5.27 20.19
N GLY A 461 -20.01 -3.94 20.33
CA GLY A 461 -20.56 -3.29 21.53
C GLY A 461 -22.04 -2.97 21.41
N ASN A 462 -22.80 -3.06 22.50
CA ASN A 462 -24.09 -2.37 22.56
C ASN A 462 -23.83 -0.85 22.40
N PRO A 463 -24.76 -0.10 21.80
CA PRO A 463 -24.64 1.35 21.73
C PRO A 463 -24.48 1.93 23.15
N GLY A 464 -23.26 2.37 23.51
CA GLY A 464 -22.92 2.89 24.83
C GLY A 464 -21.79 2.17 25.58
N ASP A 465 -21.30 1.02 25.10
CA ASP A 465 -20.13 0.37 25.69
C ASP A 465 -18.87 1.23 25.48
N PRO A 466 -17.94 1.31 26.46
CA PRO A 466 -16.74 2.12 26.33
C PRO A 466 -15.87 1.57 25.19
N LEU A 467 -15.49 2.44 24.25
CA LEU A 467 -14.60 2.08 23.15
C LEU A 467 -13.20 1.71 23.67
N PRO A 468 -12.51 0.77 22.98
CA PRO A 468 -11.10 0.50 23.25
C PRO A 468 -10.26 1.77 23.16
N ARG A 469 -9.24 1.89 24.01
CA ARG A 469 -8.31 3.01 24.01
C ARG A 469 -6.89 2.53 23.80
N PHE A 470 -6.20 3.14 22.86
CA PHE A 470 -4.80 2.83 22.56
C PHE A 470 -3.92 3.97 23.06
N SER A 471 -2.79 3.58 23.65
CA SER A 471 -1.94 4.51 24.41
C SER A 471 -0.63 4.81 23.71
N HIS A 472 -0.01 3.78 23.12
CA HIS A 472 1.29 3.89 22.48
C HIS A 472 1.51 2.74 21.50
N VAL A 473 2.52 2.91 20.65
CA VAL A 473 3.10 1.84 19.83
C VAL A 473 4.48 1.49 20.38
N VAL A 474 4.80 0.21 20.38
CA VAL A 474 6.12 -0.32 20.70
C VAL A 474 6.79 -0.74 19.39
N LEU A 475 8.04 -0.33 19.19
CA LEU A 475 8.89 -0.82 18.11
C LEU A 475 9.74 -1.95 18.69
N ARG A 476 9.66 -3.14 18.11
CA ARG A 476 10.48 -4.29 18.55
C ARG A 476 11.36 -4.82 17.45
N GLY A 477 12.59 -5.20 17.78
CA GLY A 477 13.48 -5.86 16.83
C GLY A 477 12.94 -7.22 16.42
N VAL A 478 12.88 -7.51 15.12
CA VAL A 478 12.28 -8.75 14.60
C VAL A 478 13.04 -10.02 15.02
N LEU A 479 14.36 -9.93 15.16
CA LEU A 479 15.22 -11.09 15.46
C LEU A 479 15.45 -11.30 16.96
N GLN A 480 15.67 -10.22 17.70
CA GLN A 480 16.09 -10.27 19.10
C GLN A 480 14.91 -10.02 20.07
N GLY A 481 13.81 -9.41 19.61
CA GLY A 481 12.61 -9.13 20.41
C GLY A 481 12.78 -8.01 21.42
N GLU A 482 13.93 -7.33 21.37
CA GLU A 482 14.26 -6.17 22.16
C GLU A 482 13.32 -5.00 21.83
N GLU A 483 12.93 -4.26 22.86
CA GLU A 483 12.19 -3.01 22.69
C GLU A 483 13.16 -1.93 22.18
N LEU A 484 12.98 -1.51 20.94
CA LEU A 484 13.76 -0.44 20.30
C LEU A 484 13.28 0.94 20.74
N GLY A 485 11.99 1.07 21.04
CA GLY A 485 11.41 2.30 21.54
C GLY A 485 9.90 2.24 21.72
N ARG A 486 9.38 3.23 22.45
CA ARG A 486 7.94 3.40 22.72
C ARG A 486 7.51 4.80 22.34
N VAL A 487 6.44 4.92 21.59
CA VAL A 487 5.96 6.19 21.06
C VAL A 487 4.49 6.40 21.45
N PRO A 488 4.15 7.47 22.18
CA PRO A 488 2.78 7.74 22.56
C PRO A 488 1.91 8.06 21.33
N LEU A 489 0.65 7.62 21.37
CA LEU A 489 -0.33 7.88 20.33
C LEU A 489 -1.26 9.04 20.72
N GLU A 490 -1.51 9.93 19.78
CA GLU A 490 -2.43 11.06 19.92
C GLU A 490 -3.65 10.87 19.00
N PRO A 491 -4.89 11.03 19.51
CA PRO A 491 -6.08 10.88 18.69
C PRO A 491 -6.28 12.05 17.73
N MET A 492 -6.61 11.73 16.48
CA MET A 492 -6.93 12.71 15.44
C MET A 492 -8.43 12.70 15.11
N GLY A 493 -9.12 13.77 15.52
CA GLY A 493 -10.56 13.92 15.31
C GLY A 493 -11.42 13.11 16.29
N PRO A 494 -12.68 12.80 15.93
CA PRO A 494 -13.59 12.04 16.80
C PRO A 494 -13.06 10.62 17.09
N GLN A 495 -13.18 10.16 18.33
CA GLN A 495 -12.69 8.84 18.76
C GLN A 495 -13.27 7.67 17.95
N GLU A 496 -14.49 7.81 17.47
CA GLU A 496 -15.19 6.82 16.62
C GLU A 496 -14.43 6.49 15.32
N ARG A 497 -13.56 7.41 14.85
CA ARG A 497 -12.75 7.19 13.64
C ARG A 497 -11.56 6.26 13.86
N GLY A 498 -11.13 6.03 15.10
CA GLY A 498 -9.98 5.19 15.38
C GLY A 498 -8.64 5.68 14.82
N LEU A 499 -8.55 6.96 14.44
CA LEU A 499 -7.35 7.52 13.84
C LEU A 499 -6.43 8.11 14.91
N LEU A 500 -5.19 7.63 14.94
CA LEU A 500 -4.18 7.99 15.93
C LEU A 500 -2.89 8.38 15.21
N THR A 501 -2.10 9.30 15.78
CA THR A 501 -0.81 9.72 15.23
C THR A 501 0.29 9.65 16.27
N ALA A 502 1.52 9.53 15.79
CA ALA A 502 2.73 9.55 16.60
C ALA A 502 3.86 10.18 15.79
N SER A 503 4.74 10.96 16.44
CA SER A 503 5.99 11.40 15.82
C SER A 503 7.11 10.41 16.17
N LEU A 504 7.77 9.86 15.15
CA LEU A 504 8.90 8.97 15.30
C LEU A 504 10.20 9.79 15.30
N PRO A 505 10.94 9.84 16.43
CA PRO A 505 12.22 10.52 16.49
C PRO A 505 13.24 9.88 15.53
N PRO A 506 14.07 10.68 14.84
CA PRO A 506 15.12 10.14 13.97
C PRO A 506 16.09 9.17 14.67
N THR A 507 16.30 9.34 15.98
CA THR A 507 17.16 8.46 16.79
C THR A 507 16.58 7.06 16.99
N LEU A 508 15.25 6.90 17.04
CA LEU A 508 14.61 5.59 17.11
C LEU A 508 14.74 4.84 15.78
N LEU A 509 14.86 5.57 14.68
CA LEU A 509 15.01 5.03 13.33
C LEU A 509 16.49 4.89 12.93
N ALA A 510 17.43 5.18 13.83
CA ALA A 510 18.87 5.04 13.56
C ALA A 510 19.35 3.58 13.67
N THR A 511 18.55 2.69 14.25
CA THR A 511 18.85 1.26 14.31
C THR A 511 18.61 0.61 12.95
N SER A 512 19.64 0.01 12.37
CA SER A 512 19.65 -0.56 11.00
C SER A 512 18.89 -1.90 10.85
N GLY A 513 18.16 -2.35 11.88
CA GLY A 513 17.45 -3.62 11.89
C GLY A 513 15.96 -3.47 11.50
N PRO A 514 15.35 -4.53 10.93
CA PRO A 514 13.91 -4.57 10.76
C PRO A 514 13.22 -4.62 12.13
N PHE A 515 12.05 -3.98 12.22
CA PHE A 515 11.27 -3.90 13.45
C PHE A 515 9.78 -4.18 13.22
N SER A 516 9.10 -4.79 14.18
CA SER A 516 7.64 -4.89 14.20
C SER A 516 7.04 -3.70 14.96
N LEU A 517 5.81 -3.34 14.58
CA LEU A 517 4.99 -2.37 15.31
C LEU A 517 3.97 -3.13 16.15
N GLU A 518 3.92 -2.82 17.44
CA GLU A 518 2.97 -3.40 18.39
C GLU A 518 2.09 -2.31 18.99
N LEU A 519 0.79 -2.39 18.73
CA LEU A 519 -0.22 -1.48 19.23
C LEU A 519 -0.69 -1.93 20.62
N ILE A 520 -0.50 -1.06 21.61
CA ILE A 520 -0.82 -1.32 23.02
C ILE A 520 -1.96 -0.44 23.51
N GLY A 521 -2.98 -1.07 24.09
CA GLY A 521 -4.17 -0.40 24.57
C GLY A 521 -4.88 -1.14 25.70
N GLN A 522 -6.10 -0.71 25.95
CA GLN A 522 -7.04 -1.32 26.87
C GLN A 522 -8.43 -1.39 26.24
N ASP A 523 -9.18 -2.43 26.57
CA ASP A 523 -10.58 -2.54 26.21
C ASP A 523 -11.47 -1.64 27.09
N GLY A 524 -12.78 -1.65 26.83
CA GLY A 524 -13.74 -0.87 27.61
C GLY A 524 -13.86 -1.27 29.08
N ALA A 525 -13.37 -2.46 29.46
CA ALA A 525 -13.32 -2.96 30.83
C ALA A 525 -11.96 -2.70 31.52
N GLY A 526 -11.00 -2.10 30.81
CA GLY A 526 -9.66 -1.82 31.31
C GLY A 526 -8.68 -2.99 31.20
N GLN A 527 -9.04 -4.08 30.52
CA GLN A 527 -8.12 -5.19 30.25
C GLN A 527 -7.16 -4.82 29.12
N GLY A 528 -5.92 -5.30 29.19
CA GLY A 528 -4.91 -5.00 28.18
C GLY A 528 -5.27 -5.55 26.79
N LEU A 529 -5.10 -4.73 25.77
CA LEU A 529 -5.18 -5.11 24.37
C LEU A 529 -3.80 -4.98 23.72
N HIS A 530 -3.45 -5.99 22.92
CA HIS A 530 -2.18 -6.03 22.23
C HIS A 530 -2.38 -6.57 20.80
N ARG A 531 -2.04 -5.78 19.79
CA ARG A 531 -2.04 -6.19 18.38
C ARG A 531 -0.67 -5.95 17.78
N ALA A 532 -0.18 -6.87 16.96
CA ALA A 532 1.05 -6.68 16.19
C ALA A 532 0.70 -6.39 14.73
N ALA A 533 1.48 -5.53 14.10
CA ALA A 533 1.37 -5.28 12.67
C ALA A 533 1.61 -6.60 11.91
N PRO A 534 0.87 -6.85 10.82
CA PRO A 534 0.94 -8.12 10.10
C PRO A 534 2.32 -8.36 9.48
N GLN A 535 3.04 -7.30 9.12
CA GLN A 535 4.36 -7.36 8.50
C GLN A 535 5.37 -6.45 9.22
N PRO A 536 6.66 -6.83 9.25
CA PRO A 536 7.71 -5.97 9.81
C PRO A 536 8.01 -4.78 8.90
N CYS A 537 8.51 -3.73 9.51
CA CYS A 537 9.03 -2.53 8.88
C CYS A 537 10.55 -2.59 8.78
N ALA A 538 11.12 -1.84 7.85
CA ALA A 538 12.55 -1.58 7.76
C ALA A 538 12.78 -0.08 7.61
N VAL A 539 13.94 0.41 8.06
CA VAL A 539 14.37 1.78 7.81
C VAL A 539 15.26 1.79 6.57
N VAL A 540 14.94 2.65 5.60
CA VAL A 540 15.76 2.80 4.40
C VAL A 540 16.84 3.88 4.62
N PRO A 541 18.06 3.67 4.10
CA PRO A 541 19.16 4.62 4.29
C PRO A 541 18.93 5.96 3.57
N VAL A 542 18.16 5.96 2.49
CA VAL A 542 17.92 7.14 1.65
C VAL A 542 16.46 7.22 1.22
N PHE A 543 15.97 8.43 0.98
CA PHE A 543 14.68 8.65 0.36
C PHE A 543 14.83 8.50 -1.15
N LEU A 544 13.99 7.65 -1.76
CA LEU A 544 13.98 7.37 -3.19
C LEU A 544 12.54 7.43 -3.72
N GLU A 545 12.27 8.37 -4.61
CA GLU A 545 10.94 8.63 -5.15
C GLU A 545 10.99 8.64 -6.67
N LEU A 546 10.14 7.83 -7.31
CA LEU A 546 10.03 7.74 -8.76
C LEU A 546 8.63 8.17 -9.19
N SER A 547 8.55 9.17 -10.06
CA SER A 547 7.31 9.78 -10.54
C SER A 547 7.19 9.66 -12.06
N GLY A 548 5.97 9.37 -12.53
CA GLY A 548 5.63 9.26 -13.95
C GLY A 548 5.07 10.55 -14.56
N PRO A 549 4.79 10.57 -15.87
CA PRO A 549 4.10 11.68 -16.51
C PRO A 549 2.66 11.81 -15.96
N PRO A 550 2.05 13.00 -16.03
CA PRO A 550 0.68 13.24 -15.54
C PRO A 550 -0.43 12.54 -16.35
N GLY A 551 -0.08 11.78 -17.39
CA GLY A 551 -1.03 11.07 -18.26
C GLY A 551 -0.64 9.62 -18.49
N PHE A 552 -1.52 8.86 -19.14
CA PHE A 552 -1.31 7.45 -19.42
C PHE A 552 -0.22 7.21 -20.47
N LEU A 553 0.36 6.01 -20.44
CA LEU A 553 1.26 5.57 -21.50
C LEU A 553 0.43 5.19 -22.72
N ALA A 554 0.90 5.56 -23.91
CA ALA A 554 0.36 5.06 -25.17
C ALA A 554 1.44 4.27 -25.93
N PRO A 555 1.07 3.22 -26.68
CA PRO A 555 2.00 2.55 -27.58
C PRO A 555 2.71 3.54 -28.52
N GLY A 556 4.01 3.33 -28.74
CA GLY A 556 4.84 4.17 -29.61
C GLY A 556 5.31 5.49 -28.98
N THR A 557 5.04 5.73 -27.70
CA THR A 557 5.41 6.99 -27.02
C THR A 557 6.69 6.88 -26.19
N LYS A 558 7.35 8.02 -26.01
CA LYS A 558 8.48 8.18 -25.09
C LYS A 558 8.02 8.98 -23.88
N ALA A 559 7.97 8.34 -22.72
CA ALA A 559 7.49 8.91 -21.47
C ALA A 559 8.65 9.38 -20.57
N PRO A 560 8.68 10.66 -20.14
CA PRO A 560 9.64 11.14 -19.17
C PRO A 560 9.23 10.73 -17.75
N LEU A 561 10.19 10.23 -16.97
CA LEU A 561 10.05 9.91 -15.56
C LEU A 561 11.04 10.75 -14.76
N THR A 562 10.67 11.10 -13.53
CA THR A 562 11.49 11.88 -12.62
C THR A 562 11.86 11.06 -11.41
N LEU A 563 13.15 11.03 -11.08
CA LEU A 563 13.69 10.38 -9.89
C LEU A 563 14.18 11.45 -8.91
N ARG A 564 13.74 11.37 -7.66
CA ARG A 564 14.25 12.19 -6.56
C ARG A 564 14.95 11.29 -5.54
N ILE A 565 16.14 11.71 -5.12
CA ILE A 565 16.98 10.99 -4.16
C ILE A 565 17.39 11.97 -3.08
N ALA A 566 17.28 11.61 -1.80
CA ALA A 566 17.73 12.46 -0.70
C ALA A 566 18.34 11.65 0.45
N SER A 567 19.36 12.21 1.10
CA SER A 567 19.99 11.66 2.31
C SER A 567 19.78 12.60 3.49
N PHE A 568 19.51 12.05 4.68
CA PHE A 568 19.24 12.85 5.90
C PHE A 568 20.17 12.52 7.08
N SER A 569 20.89 11.41 7.06
CA SER A 569 21.70 10.95 8.20
C SER A 569 23.21 11.10 8.03
N GLY A 570 23.72 11.13 6.80
CA GLY A 570 25.16 11.10 6.52
C GLY A 570 25.49 11.17 5.03
N PRO A 571 26.77 11.36 4.67
CA PRO A 571 27.22 11.28 3.28
C PRO A 571 26.98 9.86 2.74
N GLN A 572 26.46 9.77 1.51
CA GLN A 572 26.11 8.52 0.84
C GLN A 572 26.63 8.55 -0.59
N ASP A 573 27.45 7.57 -0.94
CA ASP A 573 27.79 7.25 -2.32
C ASP A 573 26.85 6.14 -2.80
N LEU A 574 26.04 6.41 -3.82
CA LEU A 574 25.01 5.49 -4.29
C LEU A 574 25.22 5.13 -5.76
N ASP A 575 25.19 3.84 -6.04
CA ASP A 575 25.02 3.27 -7.37
C ASP A 575 23.52 3.06 -7.65
N LEU A 576 23.06 3.51 -8.82
CA LEU A 576 21.66 3.42 -9.24
C LEU A 576 21.51 2.41 -10.39
N ARG A 577 20.63 1.42 -10.19
CA ARG A 577 20.26 0.44 -11.20
C ARG A 577 18.79 0.59 -11.55
N THR A 578 18.48 0.53 -12.83
CA THR A 578 17.10 0.66 -13.32
C THR A 578 16.69 -0.63 -14.04
N SER A 579 15.44 -1.02 -13.88
CA SER A 579 14.87 -2.17 -14.59
C SER A 579 13.40 -1.91 -14.91
N VAL A 580 12.92 -2.48 -16.01
CA VAL A 580 11.52 -2.36 -16.45
C VAL A 580 10.95 -3.75 -16.72
N ASN A 581 9.70 -3.96 -16.29
CA ASN A 581 8.92 -5.15 -16.60
C ASN A 581 7.55 -4.73 -17.17
N PRO A 582 7.13 -5.19 -18.38
CA PRO A 582 7.92 -5.99 -19.33
C PRO A 582 9.14 -5.23 -19.87
N SER A 583 10.11 -5.94 -20.45
CA SER A 583 11.42 -5.42 -20.85
C SER A 583 11.37 -4.36 -21.96
N PHE A 584 10.94 -3.15 -21.63
CA PHE A 584 10.94 -1.97 -22.48
C PHE A 584 12.28 -1.22 -22.38
N ALA A 585 12.63 -0.47 -23.43
CA ALA A 585 13.84 0.32 -23.40
C ALA A 585 13.70 1.48 -22.40
N LEU A 586 14.66 1.58 -21.49
CA LEU A 586 14.74 2.63 -20.48
C LEU A 586 16.13 3.24 -20.52
N SER A 587 16.18 4.55 -20.64
CA SER A 587 17.42 5.33 -20.52
C SER A 587 17.37 6.19 -19.27
N SER A 588 18.52 6.36 -18.61
CA SER A 588 18.67 7.22 -17.42
C SER A 588 19.84 8.16 -17.63
N ASN A 589 19.70 9.42 -17.22
CA ASN A 589 20.82 10.37 -17.18
C ASN A 589 21.68 10.25 -15.91
N ILE A 590 21.24 9.44 -14.94
CA ILE A 590 21.88 9.27 -13.64
C ILE A 590 22.11 7.79 -13.36
N SER A 591 23.34 7.44 -12.98
CA SER A 591 23.73 6.08 -12.61
C SER A 591 24.49 6.03 -11.29
N ARG A 592 25.05 7.16 -10.83
CA ARG A 592 25.68 7.33 -9.53
C ARG A 592 25.34 8.69 -8.95
N VAL A 593 25.30 8.78 -7.63
CA VAL A 593 25.15 10.05 -6.94
C VAL A 593 25.94 10.03 -5.63
N HIS A 594 26.60 11.15 -5.35
CA HIS A 594 27.16 11.45 -4.04
C HIS A 594 26.20 12.46 -3.38
N LEU A 595 25.77 12.17 -2.16
CA LEU A 595 24.86 13.02 -1.40
C LEU A 595 25.44 13.31 -0.03
N GLU A 596 25.58 14.58 0.32
CA GLU A 596 25.85 15.05 1.68
C GLU A 596 24.57 15.03 2.56
N PRO A 597 24.69 15.20 3.89
CA PRO A 597 23.53 15.25 4.78
C PRO A 597 22.55 16.37 4.39
N ASN A 598 21.27 16.04 4.29
CA ASN A 598 20.17 16.89 3.81
C ASN A 598 20.30 17.35 2.36
N GLU A 599 21.15 16.70 1.56
CA GLU A 599 21.24 16.95 0.13
C GLU A 599 20.20 16.13 -0.65
N SER A 600 19.73 16.67 -1.77
CA SER A 600 18.85 15.98 -2.70
C SER A 600 19.39 16.09 -4.13
N ALA A 601 19.25 15.01 -4.90
CA ALA A 601 19.55 14.96 -6.32
C ALA A 601 18.33 14.57 -7.14
N TRP A 602 18.33 15.00 -8.41
CA TRP A 602 17.24 14.74 -9.35
C TRP A 602 17.77 14.05 -10.61
N GLY A 603 17.11 12.97 -11.00
CA GLY A 603 17.36 12.20 -12.21
C GLY A 603 16.18 12.28 -13.17
N HIS A 604 16.47 12.11 -14.46
CA HIS A 604 15.49 11.95 -15.51
C HIS A 604 15.69 10.60 -16.18
N LEU A 605 14.59 9.85 -16.31
CA LEU A 605 14.56 8.61 -17.06
C LEU A 605 13.60 8.76 -18.23
N TRP A 606 13.86 8.06 -19.32
CA TRP A 606 12.96 8.01 -20.47
C TRP A 606 12.61 6.57 -20.79
N LEU A 607 11.33 6.26 -20.64
CA LEU A 607 10.73 4.97 -20.96
C LEU A 607 10.20 5.01 -22.41
N GLU A 608 10.64 4.06 -23.23
CA GLU A 608 10.17 3.91 -24.61
C GLU A 608 9.14 2.78 -24.68
N VAL A 609 7.89 3.13 -24.92
CA VAL A 609 6.78 2.18 -25.02
C VAL A 609 6.69 1.71 -26.47
N PRO A 610 6.92 0.42 -26.77
CA PRO A 610 6.91 -0.07 -28.15
C PRO A 610 5.50 0.01 -28.76
N ASP A 611 5.41 0.11 -30.09
CA ASP A 611 4.12 0.06 -30.80
C ASP A 611 3.37 -1.26 -30.59
N SER A 612 4.10 -2.33 -30.28
CA SER A 612 3.56 -3.65 -29.96
C SER A 612 3.08 -3.79 -28.51
N ALA A 613 3.20 -2.75 -27.68
CA ALA A 613 2.71 -2.79 -26.31
C ALA A 613 1.21 -3.04 -26.30
N THR A 614 0.78 -4.07 -25.56
CA THR A 614 -0.63 -4.41 -25.43
C THR A 614 -1.35 -3.30 -24.65
N PRO A 615 -2.46 -2.75 -25.17
CA PRO A 615 -3.34 -1.91 -24.38
C PRO A 615 -3.82 -2.63 -23.12
N ASP A 616 -4.10 -1.86 -22.07
CA ASP A 616 -4.48 -2.30 -20.74
C ASP A 616 -3.42 -3.15 -20.02
N SER A 617 -2.16 -3.07 -20.47
CA SER A 617 -1.04 -3.72 -19.81
C SER A 617 -0.35 -2.81 -18.78
N MET A 618 0.14 -3.43 -17.72
CA MET A 618 0.88 -2.78 -16.64
C MET A 618 2.38 -2.80 -16.95
N VAL A 619 3.04 -1.65 -16.81
CA VAL A 619 4.49 -1.50 -16.86
C VAL A 619 4.97 -1.09 -15.48
N MET A 620 5.98 -1.79 -14.96
CA MET A 620 6.67 -1.38 -13.74
C MET A 620 8.09 -0.99 -14.04
N VAL A 621 8.44 0.21 -13.58
CA VAL A 621 9.79 0.73 -13.56
C VAL A 621 10.30 0.65 -12.13
N THR A 622 11.43 -0.01 -11.94
CA THR A 622 12.09 -0.16 -10.64
C THR A 622 13.43 0.55 -10.69
N VAL A 623 13.67 1.42 -9.70
CA VAL A 623 14.99 2.00 -9.44
C VAL A 623 15.51 1.42 -8.14
N THR A 624 16.75 0.95 -8.16
CA THR A 624 17.45 0.41 -6.99
C THR A 624 18.66 1.27 -6.70
N ALA A 625 18.74 1.79 -5.47
CA ALA A 625 19.91 2.51 -4.97
C ALA A 625 20.68 1.61 -3.99
N THR A 626 21.98 1.44 -4.24
CA THR A 626 22.90 0.65 -3.41
C THR A 626 24.07 1.52 -2.96
N THR A 627 24.40 1.50 -1.68
CA THR A 627 25.58 2.22 -1.17
C THR A 627 26.86 1.58 -1.68
N ASP A 628 27.79 2.40 -2.19
CA ASP A 628 29.07 1.98 -2.75
C ASP A 628 30.06 1.57 -1.64
N GLY A 629 30.73 0.42 -1.79
CA GLY A 629 31.71 -0.11 -0.83
C GLY A 629 31.56 -1.60 -0.51
N GLU A 630 32.65 -2.37 -0.65
CA GLU A 630 32.75 -3.84 -0.44
C GLU A 630 32.36 -4.34 0.98
N ALA A 631 32.02 -3.44 1.91
CA ALA A 631 31.66 -3.75 3.29
C ALA A 631 30.28 -3.20 3.73
N SER A 632 29.48 -2.62 2.83
CA SER A 632 28.16 -2.10 3.20
C SER A 632 27.18 -3.26 3.44
N THR A 633 26.76 -3.41 4.69
CA THR A 633 25.72 -4.38 5.13
C THR A 633 24.30 -3.82 5.03
N ALA A 634 24.14 -2.59 4.53
CA ALA A 634 22.85 -1.93 4.41
C ALA A 634 22.05 -2.50 3.23
N PRO A 635 20.76 -2.84 3.42
CA PRO A 635 19.92 -3.33 2.34
C PRO A 635 19.72 -2.25 1.26
N PRO A 636 19.57 -2.65 -0.02
CA PRO A 636 19.29 -1.73 -1.11
C PRO A 636 17.96 -1.00 -0.90
N THR A 637 17.88 0.26 -1.33
CA THR A 637 16.62 1.01 -1.37
C THR A 637 15.99 0.87 -2.74
N HIS A 638 14.69 0.57 -2.80
CA HIS A 638 13.96 0.40 -4.06
C HIS A 638 12.82 1.42 -4.16
N ALA A 639 12.60 1.95 -5.36
CA ALA A 639 11.42 2.71 -5.72
C ALA A 639 10.75 2.04 -6.93
N PHE A 640 9.43 1.92 -6.87
CA PHE A 640 8.62 1.25 -7.87
C PHE A 640 7.60 2.23 -8.44
N LEU A 641 7.48 2.28 -9.77
CA LEU A 641 6.48 3.09 -10.46
C LEU A 641 5.71 2.20 -11.41
N ARG A 642 4.38 2.22 -11.25
CA ARG A 642 3.44 1.45 -12.07
C ARG A 642 2.74 2.37 -13.03
N LEU A 643 2.81 2.06 -14.31
CA LEU A 643 2.25 2.84 -15.40
C LEU A 643 1.36 1.95 -16.28
N LEU A 644 0.12 2.39 -16.49
CA LEU A 644 -0.84 1.68 -17.35
C LEU A 644 -0.66 2.14 -18.80
N VAL A 645 -0.54 1.19 -19.72
CA VAL A 645 -0.59 1.45 -21.16
C VAL A 645 -2.04 1.43 -21.59
N LEU A 646 -2.56 2.55 -22.07
CA LEU A 646 -3.91 2.63 -22.62
C LEU A 646 -3.88 2.68 -24.14
N ALA A 647 -4.96 2.19 -24.75
CA ALA A 647 -5.21 2.48 -26.16
C ALA A 647 -5.28 4.00 -26.36
N PRO A 648 -4.77 4.54 -27.47
CA PRO A 648 -5.00 5.93 -27.82
C PRO A 648 -6.50 6.21 -27.75
N ALA A 649 -6.90 7.19 -26.95
CA ALA A 649 -8.30 7.56 -26.85
C ALA A 649 -8.84 7.78 -28.27
N PRO A 650 -9.99 7.18 -28.65
CA PRO A 650 -10.65 7.61 -29.88
C PRO A 650 -10.83 9.12 -29.72
N GLN A 651 -10.33 9.89 -30.69
CA GLN A 651 -10.65 11.31 -30.73
C GLN A 651 -12.16 11.38 -30.72
N ASP A 652 -12.75 11.78 -29.59
CA ASP A 652 -14.13 12.21 -29.54
C ASP A 652 -14.19 13.36 -30.54
N GLN A 653 -14.64 13.04 -31.76
CA GLN A 653 -15.21 14.01 -32.65
C GLN A 653 -16.45 14.50 -31.92
N LEU A 654 -16.27 15.46 -31.01
CA LEU A 654 -17.32 16.37 -30.60
C LEU A 654 -18.02 16.79 -31.89
N PRO A 655 -19.29 16.41 -32.12
CA PRO A 655 -19.99 16.89 -33.29
C PRO A 655 -19.97 18.42 -33.19
N ALA A 656 -19.36 19.05 -34.20
CA ALA A 656 -19.32 20.50 -34.30
C ALA A 656 -20.73 21.03 -34.05
N PRO A 657 -20.91 22.12 -33.28
CA PRO A 657 -22.23 22.68 -33.06
C PRO A 657 -22.83 22.96 -34.44
N VAL A 658 -23.97 22.35 -34.71
CA VAL A 658 -24.76 22.61 -35.91
C VAL A 658 -25.22 24.05 -35.80
N HIS A 659 -24.42 24.96 -36.38
CA HIS A 659 -24.85 26.33 -36.60
C HIS A 659 -26.04 26.27 -37.56
N SER A 660 -27.23 26.45 -37.01
CA SER A 660 -28.42 26.74 -37.82
C SER A 660 -28.14 27.99 -38.63
N THR A 661 -28.13 27.80 -39.94
CA THR A 661 -28.11 28.85 -40.95
C THR A 661 -29.42 29.64 -40.88
N GLY A 662 -29.35 30.83 -40.28
CA GLY A 662 -30.34 31.89 -40.43
C GLY A 662 -29.69 33.07 -41.14
N LEU A 663 -30.09 33.30 -42.39
CA LEU A 663 -29.69 34.40 -43.27
C LEU A 663 -29.61 35.76 -42.54
N VAL A 664 -28.64 36.61 -42.93
CA VAL A 664 -28.90 37.83 -43.74
C VAL A 664 -27.66 38.76 -43.83
N LEU A 665 -27.35 39.12 -45.08
CA LEU A 665 -26.68 40.31 -45.64
C LEU A 665 -25.16 40.52 -45.54
N THR A 666 -24.59 40.39 -46.74
CA THR A 666 -23.29 40.82 -47.28
C THR A 666 -23.05 42.33 -47.22
N THR A 667 -21.86 42.75 -46.79
CA THR A 667 -21.14 43.93 -47.33
C THR A 667 -19.64 43.67 -47.36
N ALA A 668 -19.00 44.15 -48.42
CA ALA A 668 -17.73 43.70 -48.98
C ALA A 668 -16.46 44.42 -48.43
N GLY A 669 -15.40 43.63 -48.20
CA GLY A 669 -13.95 43.88 -48.43
C GLY A 669 -13.21 45.07 -47.75
N PRO A 670 -11.85 45.13 -47.80
CA PRO A 670 -10.91 44.19 -48.41
C PRO A 670 -9.74 43.71 -47.50
N VAL A 671 -9.00 42.78 -48.08
CA VAL A 671 -7.77 42.06 -47.69
C VAL A 671 -6.57 42.98 -47.42
N PHE A 672 -5.74 42.67 -46.41
CA PHE A 672 -4.28 42.87 -46.43
C PHE A 672 -3.55 41.83 -45.56
N HIS A 673 -2.48 41.27 -46.12
CA HIS A 673 -1.55 40.27 -45.56
C HIS A 673 -0.34 40.95 -44.85
N PRO A 674 0.55 40.20 -44.17
CA PRO A 674 1.22 40.58 -42.93
C PRO A 674 2.56 41.29 -43.14
N SER A 675 3.05 41.97 -42.10
CA SER A 675 4.43 42.45 -42.05
C SER A 675 5.09 42.20 -40.69
N VAL A 676 6.20 41.46 -40.80
CA VAL A 676 7.29 41.29 -39.84
C VAL A 676 8.04 42.62 -39.69
N LEU A 677 8.48 42.95 -38.48
CA LEU A 677 9.61 43.87 -38.29
C LEU A 677 10.42 43.47 -37.04
N GLU A 678 11.61 42.94 -37.27
CA GLU A 678 12.74 42.98 -36.33
C GLU A 678 13.25 44.42 -36.21
N THR A 679 13.74 44.84 -35.04
CA THR A 679 15.15 45.29 -34.88
C THR A 679 15.52 45.72 -33.44
N LEU A 680 16.65 45.17 -32.99
CA LEU A 680 17.79 45.74 -32.23
C LEU A 680 17.64 46.34 -30.80
N SER A 681 18.11 45.56 -29.82
CA SER A 681 19.29 45.77 -28.93
C SER A 681 19.72 47.19 -28.49
N ARG A 682 19.78 47.45 -27.17
CA ARG A 682 21.05 47.58 -26.39
C ARG A 682 20.86 47.76 -24.86
N ALA A 683 21.49 46.85 -24.12
CA ALA A 683 22.35 46.99 -22.92
C ALA A 683 21.98 47.90 -21.71
N GLY A 684 22.08 47.31 -20.51
CA GLY A 684 22.62 48.02 -19.34
C GLY A 684 22.22 47.52 -17.93
N GLY A 685 22.88 46.47 -17.43
CA GLY A 685 23.44 46.42 -16.06
C GLY A 685 22.55 46.21 -14.82
N GLY A 686 22.75 45.07 -14.15
CA GLY A 686 23.10 45.08 -12.72
C GLY A 686 22.10 44.50 -11.71
N LEU A 687 22.53 43.39 -11.10
CA LEU A 687 22.39 42.99 -9.68
C LEU A 687 21.26 42.05 -9.21
N VAL A 688 21.76 41.00 -8.52
CA VAL A 688 21.16 40.06 -7.55
C VAL A 688 20.22 38.98 -8.10
N GLY A 689 20.80 37.82 -8.39
CA GLY A 689 20.06 36.58 -8.64
C GLY A 689 19.53 35.99 -7.33
N THR A 690 18.24 36.11 -7.12
CA THR A 690 17.45 35.23 -6.24
C THR A 690 17.14 33.93 -7.00
N PRO A 691 17.32 32.73 -6.42
CA PRO A 691 16.97 31.50 -7.11
C PRO A 691 15.45 31.44 -7.28
N TRP A 692 14.99 31.44 -8.53
CA TRP A 692 13.61 31.23 -8.92
C TRP A 692 13.21 29.77 -8.64
N TRP A 693 12.32 29.57 -7.69
CA TRP A 693 11.60 28.31 -7.51
C TRP A 693 10.42 28.32 -8.47
N GLY A 694 10.51 27.51 -9.53
CA GLY A 694 9.40 27.27 -10.44
C GLY A 694 8.31 26.47 -9.73
N THR A 695 7.13 27.07 -9.59
CA THR A 695 5.90 26.45 -9.10
C THR A 695 5.48 25.29 -10.00
N VAL A 696 5.64 24.06 -9.50
CA VAL A 696 4.96 22.87 -10.03
C VAL A 696 3.69 22.65 -9.19
N ALA A 697 2.57 22.46 -9.87
CA ALA A 697 1.24 22.31 -9.28
C ALA A 697 1.21 21.20 -8.21
N GLY A 698 0.87 21.58 -6.98
CA GLY A 698 0.70 20.65 -5.86
C GLY A 698 -0.56 19.81 -6.01
N VAL A 699 -0.37 18.50 -5.93
CA VAL A 699 -1.43 17.49 -5.92
C VAL A 699 -2.23 17.59 -4.60
N LEU A 700 -3.55 17.70 -4.73
CA LEU A 700 -4.51 17.65 -3.62
C LEU A 700 -4.59 16.25 -3.04
N LEU A 701 -4.44 16.12 -1.71
CA LEU A 701 -4.58 14.86 -0.99
C LEU A 701 -6.00 14.72 -0.44
N LEU A 702 -6.77 13.80 -1.01
CA LEU A 702 -7.85 13.09 -0.32
C LEU A 702 -7.22 11.85 0.33
N LEU A 703 -7.32 11.75 1.65
CA LEU A 703 -6.95 10.55 2.39
C LEU A 703 -7.80 9.37 1.88
N GLY A 704 -7.13 8.40 1.28
CA GLY A 704 -7.70 7.20 0.66
C GLY A 704 -8.42 7.55 -0.64
N LEU A 705 -7.79 7.20 -1.78
CA LEU A 705 -8.25 7.20 -3.18
C LEU A 705 -7.19 7.81 -4.10
N ALA A 706 -6.10 7.08 -4.33
CA ALA A 706 -5.16 7.41 -5.40
C ALA A 706 -4.76 6.12 -6.09
N PHE A 707 -5.44 5.79 -7.20
CA PHE A 707 -4.94 5.11 -8.40
C PHE A 707 -6.14 4.84 -9.33
N TRP A 708 -6.54 5.83 -10.14
CA TRP A 708 -7.29 5.67 -11.40
C TRP A 708 -6.92 6.81 -12.35
#